data_AF-A0A803N2L2-F1
#
_entry.id   AF-A0A803N2L2-F1
#
_cell.length_a   1.000
_cell.length_b   1.000
_cell.length_c   1.000
_cell.angle_alpha   90.00
_cell.angle_beta   90.00
_cell.angle_gamma   90.00
#
_symmetry.space_group_name_H-M   'P 1'
#
loop_
_entity.id
_entity.type
_entity.pdbx_description
1 polymer ?
#
loop_
_entity_poly.entity_id
_entity_poly.type
_entity_poly.pdbx_seq_one_letter_code
_entity_poly.pdbx_strand_id
1 'polypeptide(L)'
;MDAPALQRLYVNPGTPRVRVHLKWYHENEDDIHNNAFEFKILWREMEEKGYHCQEVQQLRKFVSKLAMEIDVKNMKLCVMEKRNDKLSTTLNNMVMEKRKLQQDHAREIERLQSVILNSEKTKLELEYQRQQIELRAEEVDKREMQIKSKHEKLDSLMRELEEGGDEMQCLETLNQTLISKERITNAELQDARKTLIRTLQGIADVEANSIGIKRMGEVQIKPFRDACPKKFPSGDWEMQASELCSSWQQILGDPSWHPFKNKVVDGKLQNSVYWCSVFGIRAVEDYTAHVLGHDAKACRLLLTFYYDAETIVTSTRLSIESQDTTCSLDQLIASLCKEIEDKDARIMEVEQKYNQTCESLSKFVASLVQEIEDQIKRMNELKQENKKKDAACKSTSRALVSFMNEVDSKDQQINDLKHTCSEMYSDIRKLVEERDLLHRLNIQGENQLQSISRINKRLKSELKTITKEVTGELVQGVGGPQSNEGQSHSMQVTGSSNTDINALKKELEDKTDEVLYLQNLNQILILKERESNNELLEAQQELLSGLHSVLSNRTMLGIKRMGELDTKPFLEACADKFPKEDQGIKCAEVCSIWEDRLKDAKWHPFKHNIINGNPQAIIDESDEKLEELRKEWGEKAYKAVVTALMELNEYNPSGRYPVPKVWNIREEREVSLKE
;
A
#
# COMPACT_ATOMS: atom_id res chain seq x y z
N MET A 1 28.46 -2.70 58.52
CA MET A 1 27.77 -3.03 59.78
C MET A 1 28.57 -4.10 60.47
N ASP A 2 28.74 -3.97 61.77
CA ASP A 2 29.76 -4.68 62.53
C ASP A 2 29.40 -6.14 62.78
N ALA A 3 30.34 -7.04 62.51
CA ALA A 3 30.24 -8.44 62.91
C ALA A 3 30.65 -8.57 64.39
N PRO A 4 29.77 -9.01 65.30
CA PRO A 4 30.16 -9.22 66.70
C PRO A 4 31.25 -10.28 66.78
N ALA A 5 32.32 -9.99 67.52
CA ALA A 5 33.42 -10.93 67.69
C ALA A 5 32.93 -12.20 68.42
N LEU A 6 32.79 -13.31 67.68
CA LEU A 6 32.47 -14.62 68.25
C LEU A 6 33.62 -15.08 69.14
N GLN A 7 33.48 -14.74 70.42
CA GLN A 7 34.42 -15.04 71.49
C GLN A 7 34.65 -16.55 71.55
N ARG A 8 35.87 -16.99 71.19
CA ARG A 8 36.21 -18.41 71.14
C ARG A 8 36.19 -19.02 72.55
N LEU A 9 35.04 -19.54 72.96
CA LEU A 9 34.93 -20.51 74.05
C LEU A 9 35.61 -21.82 73.63
N TYR A 10 36.94 -21.80 73.68
CA TYR A 10 37.77 -23.00 73.74
C TYR A 10 37.43 -23.68 75.07
N VAL A 11 36.46 -24.60 75.03
CA VAL A 11 36.25 -25.56 76.13
C VAL A 11 37.50 -26.43 76.17
N ASN A 12 38.43 -26.04 77.03
CA ASN A 12 39.73 -26.68 77.20
C ASN A 12 39.51 -28.16 77.59
N PRO A 13 39.95 -29.15 76.76
CA PRO A 13 39.74 -30.58 77.01
C PRO A 13 40.71 -31.12 78.09
N GLY A 14 40.87 -30.36 79.17
CA GLY A 14 41.88 -30.53 80.20
C GLY A 14 41.38 -30.12 81.58
N THR A 15 40.12 -30.42 81.91
CA THR A 15 39.57 -30.24 83.26
C THR A 15 40.29 -31.16 84.26
N PRO A 16 41.10 -30.63 85.19
CA PRO A 16 42.13 -31.43 85.88
C PRO A 16 41.61 -32.30 87.04
N ARG A 17 40.30 -32.59 87.13
CA ARG A 17 39.71 -33.30 88.31
C ARG A 17 40.21 -34.72 88.50
N VAL A 18 40.44 -35.49 87.42
CA VAL A 18 41.05 -36.83 87.53
C VAL A 18 42.53 -36.74 87.96
N ARG A 19 43.25 -35.70 87.51
CA ARG A 19 44.67 -35.50 87.85
C ARG A 19 44.86 -35.10 89.31
N VAL A 20 43.88 -34.46 89.96
CA VAL A 20 43.95 -34.18 91.42
C VAL A 20 43.85 -35.46 92.24
N HIS A 21 42.99 -36.42 91.89
CA HIS A 21 42.93 -37.70 92.62
C HIS A 21 44.17 -38.57 92.39
N LEU A 22 44.67 -38.68 91.15
CA LEU A 22 45.94 -39.37 90.88
C LEU A 22 47.15 -38.69 91.55
N LYS A 23 47.17 -37.36 91.60
CA LYS A 23 48.23 -36.61 92.27
C LYS A 23 48.15 -36.75 93.79
N TRP A 24 46.95 -36.78 94.39
CA TRP A 24 46.79 -37.09 95.82
C TRP A 24 47.19 -38.54 96.12
N TYR A 25 46.87 -39.51 95.26
CA TYR A 25 47.32 -40.89 95.41
C TYR A 25 48.85 -41.02 95.34
N HIS A 26 49.52 -40.43 94.34
CA HIS A 26 50.98 -40.46 94.24
C HIS A 26 51.68 -39.63 95.33
N GLU A 27 51.18 -38.46 95.72
CA GLU A 27 51.79 -37.63 96.77
C GLU A 27 51.55 -38.14 98.19
N ASN A 28 50.69 -39.15 98.37
CA ASN A 28 50.50 -39.85 99.65
C ASN A 28 50.83 -41.35 99.55
N GLU A 29 51.37 -41.84 98.42
CA GLU A 29 51.60 -43.27 98.21
C GLU A 29 52.69 -43.79 99.16
N ASP A 30 53.77 -43.01 99.34
CA ASP A 30 54.85 -43.29 100.29
C ASP A 30 54.37 -43.23 101.75
N ASP A 31 53.54 -42.24 102.13
CA ASP A 31 53.00 -42.14 103.49
C ASP A 31 51.97 -43.24 103.80
N ILE A 32 51.10 -43.58 102.84
CA ILE A 32 50.15 -44.69 102.99
C ILE A 32 50.89 -46.02 103.02
N HIS A 33 51.96 -46.21 102.23
CA HIS A 33 52.79 -47.41 102.30
C HIS A 33 53.61 -47.50 103.58
N ASN A 34 54.22 -46.41 104.07
CA ASN A 34 54.93 -46.38 105.35
C ASN A 34 53.99 -46.71 106.51
N ASN A 35 52.85 -46.01 106.62
CA ASN A 35 51.87 -46.29 107.67
C ASN A 35 51.34 -47.73 107.59
N ALA A 36 51.06 -48.26 106.39
CA ALA A 36 50.64 -49.65 106.20
C ALA A 36 51.78 -50.68 106.45
N PHE A 37 53.04 -50.28 106.34
CA PHE A 37 54.21 -51.11 106.62
C PHE A 37 54.49 -51.17 108.13
N GLU A 38 54.45 -50.04 108.84
CA GLU A 38 54.50 -50.02 110.30
C GLU A 38 53.31 -50.77 110.92
N PHE A 39 52.09 -50.58 110.41
CA PHE A 39 50.94 -51.39 110.84
C PHE A 39 51.16 -52.89 110.60
N LYS A 40 51.80 -53.28 109.49
CA LYS A 40 52.14 -54.70 109.22
C LYS A 40 53.24 -55.24 110.14
N ILE A 41 54.16 -54.40 110.62
CA ILE A 41 55.18 -54.80 111.61
C ILE A 41 54.51 -54.96 112.99
N LEU A 42 53.79 -53.95 113.45
CA LEU A 42 53.06 -53.98 114.73
C LEU A 42 52.04 -55.12 114.78
N TRP A 43 51.32 -55.39 113.69
CA TRP A 43 50.38 -56.51 113.60
C TRP A 43 51.09 -57.86 113.67
N ARG A 44 52.26 -58.01 113.02
CA ARG A 44 53.05 -59.25 113.09
C ARG A 44 53.59 -59.48 114.49
N GLU A 45 54.05 -58.44 115.19
CA GLU A 45 54.44 -58.55 116.59
C GLU A 45 53.28 -58.97 117.50
N MET A 46 52.06 -58.48 117.25
CA MET A 46 50.88 -58.92 118.02
C MET A 46 50.50 -60.37 117.74
N GLU A 47 50.62 -60.84 116.49
CA GLU A 47 50.39 -62.24 116.12
C GLU A 47 51.46 -63.17 116.72
N GLU A 48 52.75 -62.79 116.71
CA GLU A 48 53.85 -63.54 117.33
C GLU A 48 53.79 -63.57 118.87
N LYS A 49 53.25 -62.52 119.51
CA LYS A 49 53.06 -62.44 120.97
C LYS A 49 51.78 -63.11 121.48
N GLY A 50 51.00 -63.75 120.61
CA GLY A 50 49.88 -64.63 120.99
C GLY A 50 48.60 -63.94 121.49
N TYR A 51 48.43 -62.64 121.27
CA TYR A 51 47.26 -61.87 121.75
C TYR A 51 45.98 -62.13 120.94
N HIS A 52 45.38 -63.31 121.11
CA HIS A 52 44.11 -63.69 120.47
C HIS A 52 42.87 -63.08 121.16
N CYS A 53 42.76 -61.74 121.18
CA CYS A 53 41.54 -61.09 121.67
C CYS A 53 40.38 -61.22 120.67
N GLN A 54 39.16 -61.42 121.20
CA GLN A 54 37.93 -61.54 120.43
C GLN A 54 37.58 -60.25 119.64
N GLU A 55 38.01 -59.09 120.13
CA GLU A 55 37.87 -57.77 119.50
C GLU A 55 38.65 -57.69 118.19
N VAL A 56 39.87 -58.24 118.15
CA VAL A 56 40.72 -58.28 116.94
C VAL A 56 40.05 -59.12 115.84
N GLN A 57 39.34 -60.19 116.20
CA GLN A 57 38.56 -60.98 115.23
C GLN A 57 37.32 -60.23 114.72
N GLN A 58 36.67 -59.40 115.55
CA GLN A 58 35.56 -58.56 115.11
C GLN A 58 36.04 -57.45 114.16
N LEU A 59 37.15 -56.77 114.51
CA LEU A 59 37.83 -55.80 113.64
C LEU A 59 38.23 -56.44 112.31
N ARG A 60 38.84 -57.62 112.29
CA ARG A 60 39.21 -58.33 111.05
C ARG A 60 37.99 -58.62 110.15
N LYS A 61 36.85 -59.00 110.73
CA LYS A 61 35.59 -59.19 109.99
C LYS A 61 35.03 -57.88 109.44
N PHE A 62 35.07 -56.80 110.22
CA PHE A 62 34.59 -55.48 109.79
C PHE A 62 35.45 -54.88 108.67
N VAL A 63 36.79 -54.94 108.82
CA VAL A 63 37.76 -54.53 107.80
C VAL A 63 37.58 -55.35 106.51
N SER A 64 37.38 -56.68 106.62
CA SER A 64 37.10 -57.52 105.44
C SER A 64 35.78 -57.16 104.74
N LYS A 65 34.74 -56.75 105.48
CA LYS A 65 33.48 -56.29 104.90
C LYS A 65 33.65 -54.94 104.19
N LEU A 66 34.36 -53.99 104.81
CA LEU A 66 34.68 -52.70 104.20
C LEU A 66 35.54 -52.86 102.95
N ALA A 67 36.54 -53.74 102.95
CA ALA A 67 37.36 -54.04 101.78
C ALA A 67 36.51 -54.54 100.60
N MET A 68 35.63 -55.53 100.83
CA MET A 68 34.69 -56.01 99.79
C MET A 68 33.75 -54.90 99.28
N GLU A 69 33.30 -54.00 100.16
CA GLU A 69 32.44 -52.88 99.76
C GLU A 69 33.20 -51.81 98.95
N ILE A 70 34.48 -51.57 99.28
CA ILE A 70 35.41 -50.73 98.53
C ILE A 70 35.67 -51.35 97.15
N ASP A 71 35.95 -52.65 97.06
CA ASP A 71 36.17 -53.34 95.78
C ASP A 71 34.94 -53.27 94.86
N VAL A 72 33.73 -53.45 95.42
CA VAL A 72 32.47 -53.29 94.67
C VAL A 72 32.27 -51.83 94.21
N LYS A 73 32.65 -50.83 95.02
CA LYS A 73 32.58 -49.41 94.64
C LYS A 73 33.62 -49.07 93.56
N ASN A 74 34.85 -49.56 93.67
CA ASN A 74 35.92 -49.38 92.69
C ASN A 74 35.57 -50.04 91.34
N MET A 75 34.98 -51.24 91.37
CA MET A 75 34.54 -51.92 90.15
C MET A 75 33.35 -51.18 89.48
N LYS A 76 32.41 -50.63 90.27
CA LYS A 76 31.37 -49.74 89.75
C LYS A 76 31.97 -48.45 89.15
N LEU A 77 32.96 -47.85 89.79
CA LEU A 77 33.65 -46.65 89.31
C LEU A 77 34.31 -46.91 87.95
N CYS A 78 35.10 -47.99 87.81
CA CYS A 78 35.74 -48.37 86.55
C CYS A 78 34.75 -48.62 85.40
N VAL A 79 33.57 -49.19 85.70
CA VAL A 79 32.48 -49.35 84.72
C VAL A 79 31.85 -47.99 84.35
N MET A 80 31.82 -47.04 85.27
CA MET A 80 31.30 -45.69 85.05
C MET A 80 32.27 -44.83 84.23
N GLU A 81 33.57 -44.91 84.50
CA GLU A 81 34.65 -44.27 83.73
C GLU A 81 34.63 -44.75 82.27
N LYS A 82 34.61 -46.07 82.04
CA LYS A 82 34.51 -46.65 80.70
C LYS A 82 33.24 -46.24 79.94
N ARG A 83 32.14 -45.95 80.65
CA ARG A 83 30.92 -45.36 80.06
C ARG A 83 31.12 -43.88 79.73
N ASN A 84 31.75 -43.11 80.62
CA ASN A 84 32.04 -41.70 80.42
C ASN A 84 33.00 -41.46 79.24
N ASP A 85 34.04 -42.27 79.09
CA ASP A 85 34.97 -42.21 77.96
C ASP A 85 34.28 -42.51 76.63
N LYS A 86 33.40 -43.51 76.63
CA LYS A 86 32.60 -43.86 75.44
C LYS A 86 31.61 -42.75 75.08
N LEU A 87 30.92 -42.16 76.06
CA LEU A 87 30.04 -41.00 75.88
C LEU A 87 30.81 -39.78 75.36
N SER A 88 31.98 -39.48 75.93
CA SER A 88 32.88 -38.40 75.50
C SER A 88 33.34 -38.61 74.05
N THR A 89 33.71 -39.84 73.67
CA THR A 89 34.09 -40.19 72.30
C THR A 89 32.93 -39.98 71.33
N THR A 90 31.73 -40.46 71.67
CA THR A 90 30.51 -40.25 70.85
C THR A 90 30.15 -38.76 70.73
N LEU A 91 30.24 -37.99 71.82
CA LEU A 91 29.98 -36.56 71.82
C LEU A 91 30.97 -35.79 70.93
N ASN A 92 32.27 -36.11 71.01
CA ASN A 92 33.29 -35.51 70.16
C ASN A 92 33.03 -35.79 68.67
N ASN A 93 32.62 -37.01 68.32
CA ASN A 93 32.25 -37.36 66.94
C ASN A 93 31.04 -36.54 66.46
N MET A 94 29.96 -36.46 67.24
CA MET A 94 28.78 -35.62 66.91
C MET A 94 29.14 -34.13 66.79
N VAL A 95 30.07 -33.63 67.60
CA VAL A 95 30.56 -32.24 67.50
C VAL A 95 31.36 -32.02 66.21
N MET A 96 32.18 -32.97 65.78
CA MET A 96 32.89 -32.87 64.49
C MET A 96 31.93 -32.96 63.30
N GLU A 97 30.95 -33.86 63.34
CA GLU A 97 29.94 -34.01 62.31
C GLU A 97 29.05 -32.76 62.19
N LYS A 98 28.63 -32.18 63.32
CA LYS A 98 27.94 -30.88 63.36
C LYS A 98 28.78 -29.75 62.73
N ARG A 99 30.08 -29.66 63.04
CA ARG A 99 30.97 -28.65 62.42
C ARG A 99 31.06 -28.85 60.91
N LYS A 100 31.19 -30.10 60.44
CA LYS A 100 31.23 -30.43 59.02
C LYS A 100 29.94 -30.00 58.30
N LEU A 101 28.78 -30.37 58.84
CA LEU A 101 27.48 -29.94 58.32
C LEU A 101 27.35 -28.41 58.29
N GLN A 102 27.77 -27.71 59.34
CA GLN A 102 27.78 -26.24 59.35
C GLN A 102 28.69 -25.63 58.26
N GLN A 103 29.85 -26.25 58.00
CA GLN A 103 30.76 -25.82 56.93
C GLN A 103 30.22 -26.15 55.52
N ASP A 104 29.52 -27.29 55.37
CA ASP A 104 28.89 -27.69 54.11
C ASP A 104 27.70 -26.77 53.77
N HIS A 105 26.86 -26.44 54.76
CA HIS A 105 25.78 -25.45 54.62
C HIS A 105 26.30 -24.05 54.28
N ALA A 106 27.39 -23.59 54.91
CA ALA A 106 28.00 -22.29 54.61
C ALA A 106 28.46 -22.19 53.15
N ARG A 107 29.09 -23.24 52.62
CA ARG A 107 29.55 -23.28 51.22
C ARG A 107 28.40 -23.28 50.22
N GLU A 108 27.28 -23.96 50.50
CA GLU A 108 26.13 -23.89 49.60
C GLU A 108 25.43 -22.52 49.66
N ILE A 109 25.45 -21.83 50.81
CA ILE A 109 24.96 -20.44 50.90
C ILE A 109 25.77 -19.50 50.01
N GLU A 110 27.11 -19.54 50.08
CA GLU A 110 27.99 -18.73 49.20
C GLU A 110 27.75 -19.05 47.71
N ARG A 111 27.61 -20.35 47.38
CA ARG A 111 27.30 -20.81 46.02
C ARG A 111 25.96 -20.29 45.52
N LEU A 112 24.91 -20.35 46.34
CA LEU A 112 23.58 -19.85 45.98
C LEU A 112 23.58 -18.32 45.82
N GLN A 113 24.27 -17.59 46.69
CA GLN A 113 24.46 -16.14 46.56
C GLN A 113 25.15 -15.77 45.23
N SER A 114 26.19 -16.52 44.83
CA SER A 114 26.86 -16.32 43.54
C SER A 114 25.94 -16.59 42.34
N VAL A 115 25.07 -17.60 42.41
CA VAL A 115 24.08 -17.88 41.36
C VAL A 115 23.00 -16.79 41.29
N ILE A 116 22.52 -16.30 42.44
CA ILE A 116 21.53 -15.21 42.50
C ILE A 116 22.10 -13.94 41.86
N LEU A 117 23.30 -13.50 42.27
CA LEU A 117 23.93 -12.28 41.75
C LEU A 117 24.16 -12.34 40.23
N ASN A 118 24.54 -13.50 39.69
CA ASN A 118 24.68 -13.70 38.25
C ASN A 118 23.31 -13.68 37.53
N SER A 119 22.28 -14.28 38.14
CA SER A 119 20.90 -14.26 37.60
C SER A 119 20.33 -12.84 37.54
N GLU A 120 20.53 -12.04 38.60
CA GLU A 120 20.14 -10.62 38.66
C GLU A 120 20.87 -9.80 37.59
N LYS A 121 22.18 -10.00 37.42
CA LYS A 121 22.96 -9.36 36.35
C LYS A 121 22.41 -9.71 34.95
N THR A 122 22.10 -10.98 34.69
CA THR A 122 21.51 -11.39 33.39
C THR A 122 20.09 -10.87 33.20
N LYS A 123 19.30 -10.71 34.27
CA LYS A 123 17.97 -10.09 34.19
C LYS A 123 18.08 -8.63 33.75
N LEU A 124 18.98 -7.85 34.36
CA LEU A 124 19.17 -6.43 34.02
C LEU A 124 19.61 -6.23 32.56
N GLU A 125 20.47 -7.10 32.04
CA GLU A 125 20.89 -7.09 30.63
C GLU A 125 19.70 -7.38 29.68
N LEU A 126 18.88 -8.39 29.99
CA LEU A 126 17.67 -8.71 29.22
C LEU A 126 16.61 -7.59 29.30
N GLU A 127 16.46 -6.94 30.46
CA GLU A 127 15.57 -5.80 30.66
C GLU A 127 15.99 -4.62 29.77
N TYR A 128 17.29 -4.33 29.70
CA TYR A 128 17.86 -3.31 28.81
C TYR A 128 17.66 -3.65 27.33
N GLN A 129 17.96 -4.90 26.93
CA GLN A 129 17.76 -5.34 25.55
C GLN A 129 16.28 -5.30 25.13
N ARG A 130 15.35 -5.65 26.02
CA ARG A 130 13.90 -5.50 25.80
C ARG A 130 13.53 -4.05 25.50
N GLN A 131 14.00 -3.09 26.29
CA GLN A 131 13.77 -1.66 26.06
C GLN A 131 14.35 -1.19 24.71
N GLN A 132 15.54 -1.67 24.33
CA GLN A 132 16.16 -1.35 23.02
C GLN A 132 15.40 -1.93 21.82
N ILE A 133 14.63 -3.01 22.00
CA ILE A 133 13.74 -3.57 20.97
C ILE A 133 12.44 -2.78 20.89
N GLU A 134 11.84 -2.46 22.04
CA GLU A 134 10.58 -1.72 22.14
C GLU A 134 10.71 -0.30 21.54
N LEU A 135 11.82 0.40 21.82
CA LEU A 135 12.16 1.69 21.20
C LEU A 135 12.40 1.63 19.69
N ARG A 136 12.69 0.44 19.13
CA ARG A 136 12.81 0.25 17.67
C ARG A 136 11.46 -0.07 17.03
N ALA A 137 10.58 -0.79 17.72
CA ALA A 137 9.22 -1.07 17.23
C ALA A 137 8.46 0.23 16.96
N GLU A 138 8.41 1.15 17.93
CA GLU A 138 7.75 2.46 17.77
C GLU A 138 8.30 3.29 16.59
N GLU A 139 9.59 3.16 16.28
CA GLU A 139 10.25 3.84 15.16
C GLU A 139 10.01 3.12 13.82
N VAL A 140 9.70 1.82 13.82
CA VAL A 140 9.17 1.09 12.66
C VAL A 140 7.72 1.48 12.41
N ASP A 141 6.84 1.41 13.43
CA ASP A 141 5.43 1.79 13.33
C ASP A 141 5.25 3.19 12.71
N LYS A 142 6.04 4.15 13.18
CA LYS A 142 6.06 5.53 12.67
C LYS A 142 6.47 5.62 11.20
N ARG A 143 7.38 4.75 10.74
CA ARG A 143 7.80 4.68 9.32
C ARG A 143 6.75 3.98 8.48
N GLU A 144 6.10 2.94 8.99
CA GLU A 144 4.99 2.28 8.31
C GLU A 144 3.81 3.23 8.10
N MET A 145 3.46 4.07 9.09
CA MET A 145 2.47 5.14 8.90
C MET A 145 2.87 6.14 7.80
N GLN A 146 4.16 6.52 7.72
CA GLN A 146 4.65 7.41 6.65
C GLN A 146 4.67 6.74 5.27
N ILE A 147 5.01 5.45 5.20
CA ILE A 147 4.98 4.66 3.96
C ILE A 147 3.53 4.52 3.49
N LYS A 148 2.59 4.18 4.38
CA LYS A 148 1.15 4.08 4.07
C LYS A 148 0.59 5.41 3.53
N SER A 149 0.89 6.53 4.20
CA SER A 149 0.45 7.86 3.74
C SER A 149 1.10 8.31 2.41
N LYS A 150 2.27 7.76 2.05
CA LYS A 150 2.86 7.94 0.72
C LYS A 150 2.21 7.03 -0.33
N HIS A 151 1.87 5.79 0.03
CA HIS A 151 1.20 4.85 -0.85
C HIS A 151 -0.20 5.35 -1.22
N GLU A 152 -1.00 5.79 -0.23
CA GLU A 152 -2.32 6.38 -0.43
C GLU A 152 -2.31 7.58 -1.40
N LYS A 153 -1.20 8.34 -1.45
CA LYS A 153 -1.00 9.43 -2.42
C LYS A 153 -0.57 8.95 -3.79
N LEU A 154 0.33 7.96 -3.85
CA LEU A 154 0.73 7.33 -5.11
C LEU A 154 -0.48 6.70 -5.80
N ASP A 155 -1.35 6.03 -5.05
CA ASP A 155 -2.57 5.42 -5.56
C ASP A 155 -3.57 6.47 -6.10
N SER A 156 -3.55 7.70 -5.57
CA SER A 156 -4.33 8.82 -6.12
C SER A 156 -3.75 9.30 -7.45
N LEU A 157 -2.46 9.61 -7.47
CA LEU A 157 -1.76 10.05 -8.68
C LEU A 157 -1.81 8.99 -9.80
N MET A 158 -1.81 7.69 -9.45
CA MET A 158 -1.98 6.60 -10.42
C MET A 158 -3.38 6.62 -11.06
N ARG A 159 -4.45 6.85 -10.29
CA ARG A 159 -5.81 7.00 -10.85
C ARG A 159 -5.94 8.26 -11.69
N GLU A 160 -5.39 9.38 -11.21
CA GLU A 160 -5.41 10.66 -11.93
C GLU A 160 -4.66 10.55 -13.28
N LEU A 161 -3.58 9.76 -13.36
CA LEU A 161 -2.87 9.43 -14.61
C LEU A 161 -3.60 8.41 -15.50
N GLU A 162 -4.36 7.47 -14.92
CA GLU A 162 -5.18 6.49 -15.64
C GLU A 162 -6.39 7.18 -16.30
N GLU A 163 -7.12 8.01 -15.53
CA GLU A 163 -8.22 8.86 -16.00
C GLU A 163 -7.76 9.82 -17.12
N GLY A 164 -6.60 10.48 -16.96
CA GLY A 164 -6.01 11.33 -18.00
C GLY A 164 -5.52 10.56 -19.24
N GLY A 165 -5.24 9.26 -19.11
CA GLY A 165 -4.94 8.35 -20.22
C GLY A 165 -6.18 8.01 -21.05
N ASP A 166 -7.27 7.65 -20.37
CA ASP A 166 -8.57 7.38 -21.00
C ASP A 166 -9.12 8.62 -21.72
N GLU A 167 -9.01 9.82 -21.13
CA GLU A 167 -9.38 11.08 -21.81
C GLU A 167 -8.55 11.31 -23.08
N MET A 168 -7.24 11.07 -23.03
CA MET A 168 -6.36 11.21 -24.20
C MET A 168 -6.72 10.21 -25.31
N GLN A 169 -7.04 8.96 -24.97
CA GLN A 169 -7.47 7.96 -25.94
C GLN A 169 -8.85 8.30 -26.55
N CYS A 170 -9.76 8.88 -25.76
CA CYS A 170 -11.03 9.39 -26.26
C CYS A 170 -10.82 10.56 -27.24
N LEU A 171 -9.91 11.49 -26.93
CA LEU A 171 -9.57 12.62 -27.79
C LEU A 171 -8.90 12.20 -29.10
N GLU A 172 -7.98 11.22 -29.09
CA GLU A 172 -7.41 10.69 -30.32
C GLU A 172 -8.48 9.97 -31.16
N THR A 173 -9.34 9.17 -30.54
CA THR A 173 -10.46 8.49 -31.22
C THR A 173 -11.40 9.51 -31.89
N LEU A 174 -11.71 10.61 -31.21
CA LEU A 174 -12.49 11.73 -31.77
C LEU A 174 -11.77 12.41 -32.94
N ASN A 175 -10.47 12.67 -32.82
CA ASN A 175 -9.66 13.31 -33.87
C ASN A 175 -9.60 12.44 -35.14
N GLN A 176 -9.31 11.14 -35.01
CA GLN A 176 -9.34 10.20 -36.14
C GLN A 176 -10.75 10.13 -36.77
N THR A 177 -11.81 10.17 -35.96
CA THR A 177 -13.20 10.22 -36.44
C THR A 177 -13.47 11.49 -37.25
N LEU A 178 -13.06 12.66 -36.77
CA LEU A 178 -13.22 13.94 -37.48
C LEU A 178 -12.45 13.97 -38.80
N ILE A 179 -11.18 13.52 -38.80
CA ILE A 179 -10.36 13.40 -40.01
C ILE A 179 -11.02 12.44 -41.03
N SER A 180 -11.65 11.35 -40.57
CA SER A 180 -12.39 10.45 -41.46
C SER A 180 -13.65 11.12 -42.05
N LYS A 181 -14.42 11.85 -41.24
CA LYS A 181 -15.61 12.59 -41.69
C LYS A 181 -15.27 13.66 -42.73
N GLU A 182 -14.26 14.49 -42.46
CA GLU A 182 -13.83 15.56 -43.40
C GLU A 182 -13.42 14.98 -44.77
N ARG A 183 -12.73 13.83 -44.77
CA ARG A 183 -12.33 13.15 -46.01
C ARG A 183 -13.53 12.57 -46.76
N ILE A 184 -14.52 12.04 -46.04
CA ILE A 184 -15.75 11.49 -46.64
C ILE A 184 -16.60 12.62 -47.23
N THR A 185 -16.94 13.66 -46.46
CA THR A 185 -17.80 14.75 -46.94
C THR A 185 -17.14 15.54 -48.09
N ASN A 186 -15.82 15.71 -48.07
CA ASN A 186 -15.09 16.29 -49.20
C ASN A 186 -15.14 15.34 -50.42
N ALA A 187 -14.93 14.03 -50.25
CA ALA A 187 -15.04 13.07 -51.37
C ALA A 187 -16.44 13.05 -52.00
N GLU A 188 -17.51 13.07 -51.18
CA GLU A 188 -18.90 13.17 -51.60
C GLU A 188 -19.17 14.48 -52.36
N LEU A 189 -18.73 15.62 -51.81
CA LEU A 189 -18.83 16.93 -52.46
C LEU A 189 -18.07 16.99 -53.79
N GLN A 190 -16.90 16.35 -53.89
CA GLN A 190 -16.16 16.26 -55.15
C GLN A 190 -16.85 15.36 -56.17
N ASP A 191 -17.51 14.26 -55.79
CA ASP A 191 -18.27 13.47 -56.76
C ASP A 191 -19.61 14.10 -57.15
N ALA A 192 -20.33 14.73 -56.22
CA ALA A 192 -21.49 15.56 -56.54
C ALA A 192 -21.15 16.64 -57.58
N ARG A 193 -20.02 17.35 -57.39
CA ARG A 193 -19.50 18.32 -58.37
C ARG A 193 -19.14 17.68 -59.72
N LYS A 194 -18.48 16.52 -59.74
CA LYS A 194 -18.18 15.80 -61.00
C LYS A 194 -19.45 15.34 -61.71
N THR A 195 -20.43 14.83 -60.97
CA THR A 195 -21.71 14.34 -61.48
C THR A 195 -22.55 15.47 -62.06
N LEU A 196 -22.62 16.62 -61.39
CA LEU A 196 -23.22 17.84 -61.94
C LEU A 196 -22.53 18.32 -63.23
N ILE A 197 -21.20 18.28 -63.29
CA ILE A 197 -20.46 18.63 -64.51
C ILE A 197 -20.75 17.64 -65.66
N ARG A 198 -20.99 16.36 -65.36
CA ARG A 198 -21.39 15.34 -66.35
C ARG A 198 -22.83 15.55 -66.86
N THR A 199 -23.80 15.83 -65.99
CA THR A 199 -25.20 16.05 -66.41
C THR A 199 -25.37 17.34 -67.20
N LEU A 200 -24.73 18.44 -66.76
CA LEU A 200 -24.69 19.69 -67.53
C LEU A 200 -23.99 19.53 -68.90
N GLN A 201 -23.08 18.56 -69.05
CA GLN A 201 -22.46 18.22 -70.34
C GLN A 201 -23.52 17.67 -71.31
N GLY A 202 -24.30 16.66 -70.88
CA GLY A 202 -25.36 16.08 -71.70
C GLY A 202 -26.52 17.04 -72.04
N ILE A 203 -26.74 18.07 -71.23
CA ILE A 203 -27.74 19.12 -71.51
C ILE A 203 -27.19 20.18 -72.49
N ALA A 204 -25.90 20.49 -72.44
CA ALA A 204 -25.27 21.51 -73.29
C ALA A 204 -25.08 21.06 -74.76
N ASP A 205 -25.01 19.75 -75.02
CA ASP A 205 -24.92 19.19 -76.37
C ASP A 205 -26.23 19.31 -77.19
N VAL A 206 -27.31 19.85 -76.61
CA VAL A 206 -28.54 20.21 -77.34
C VAL A 206 -28.36 21.59 -77.99
N GLU A 207 -28.30 21.62 -79.34
CA GLU A 207 -27.78 22.70 -80.22
C GLU A 207 -28.42 24.12 -80.16
N ALA A 208 -29.08 24.52 -79.06
CA ALA A 208 -29.92 25.72 -78.99
C ALA A 208 -29.64 26.71 -77.84
N ASN A 209 -28.63 26.47 -76.98
CA ASN A 209 -28.37 27.28 -75.78
C ASN A 209 -27.01 27.98 -75.79
N SER A 210 -26.98 29.23 -75.30
CA SER A 210 -25.78 30.10 -75.24
C SER A 210 -24.80 29.79 -74.09
N ILE A 211 -24.87 28.59 -73.51
CA ILE A 211 -24.14 28.18 -72.30
C ILE A 211 -23.45 26.84 -72.59
N GLY A 212 -22.15 26.74 -72.31
CA GLY A 212 -21.37 25.51 -72.53
C GLY A 212 -20.22 25.36 -71.54
N ILE A 213 -19.77 24.12 -71.32
CA ILE A 213 -18.77 23.80 -70.29
C ILE A 213 -17.36 24.06 -70.80
N LYS A 214 -16.68 25.03 -70.19
CA LYS A 214 -15.27 25.33 -70.42
C LYS A 214 -14.39 24.49 -69.49
N ARG A 215 -13.62 23.55 -70.05
CA ARG A 215 -12.60 22.80 -69.30
C ARG A 215 -11.40 23.72 -69.02
N MET A 216 -11.21 24.09 -67.76
CA MET A 216 -10.16 25.02 -67.35
C MET A 216 -8.80 24.31 -67.33
N GLY A 217 -7.86 24.79 -68.14
CA GLY A 217 -6.58 24.11 -68.39
C GLY A 217 -6.58 23.17 -69.60
N GLU A 218 -7.70 23.06 -70.32
CA GLU A 218 -7.74 22.37 -71.61
C GLU A 218 -7.18 23.25 -72.72
N VAL A 219 -6.28 22.68 -73.54
CA VAL A 219 -5.66 23.35 -74.68
C VAL A 219 -6.65 23.37 -75.84
N GLN A 220 -7.04 24.57 -76.27
CA GLN A 220 -7.90 24.70 -77.44
C GLN A 220 -7.11 24.35 -78.71
N ILE A 221 -7.56 23.31 -79.42
CA ILE A 221 -6.93 22.85 -80.67
C ILE A 221 -7.08 23.85 -81.83
N LYS A 222 -8.07 24.76 -81.78
CA LYS A 222 -8.35 25.69 -82.87
C LYS A 222 -7.18 26.61 -83.22
N PRO A 223 -6.54 27.35 -82.28
CA PRO A 223 -5.29 28.07 -82.53
C PRO A 223 -4.18 27.25 -83.20
N PHE A 224 -4.05 25.96 -82.87
CA PHE A 224 -3.07 25.07 -83.51
C PHE A 224 -3.47 24.71 -84.94
N ARG A 225 -4.75 24.40 -85.18
CA ARG A 225 -5.32 24.18 -86.54
C ARG A 225 -5.24 25.44 -87.41
N ASP A 226 -5.41 26.63 -86.85
CA ASP A 226 -5.30 27.90 -87.57
C ASP A 226 -3.83 28.28 -87.89
N ALA A 227 -2.85 27.74 -87.14
CA ALA A 227 -1.43 28.04 -87.29
C ALA A 227 -0.64 26.99 -88.10
N CYS A 228 -0.93 25.71 -87.94
CA CYS A 228 -0.15 24.63 -88.57
C CYS A 228 -0.14 24.64 -90.11
N PRO A 229 -1.23 24.95 -90.84
CA PRO A 229 -1.20 25.08 -92.31
C PRO A 229 -0.17 26.10 -92.80
N LYS A 230 0.04 27.18 -92.01
CA LYS A 230 0.99 28.26 -92.34
C LYS A 230 2.45 27.86 -92.09
N LYS A 231 2.68 26.82 -91.28
CA LYS A 231 4.01 26.33 -90.88
C LYS A 231 4.40 25.02 -91.58
N PHE A 232 3.42 24.22 -91.99
CA PHE A 232 3.59 22.91 -92.62
C PHE A 232 2.65 22.77 -93.84
N PRO A 233 2.94 23.44 -94.98
CA PRO A 233 1.97 23.59 -96.07
C PRO A 233 1.69 22.34 -96.94
N SER A 234 2.47 21.26 -96.76
CA SER A 234 2.50 20.11 -97.68
C SER A 234 2.59 18.76 -96.96
N GLY A 235 1.88 18.62 -95.84
CA GLY A 235 1.69 17.37 -95.08
C GLY A 235 0.42 17.46 -94.23
N ASP A 236 0.16 16.45 -93.39
CA ASP A 236 -1.01 16.41 -92.49
C ASP A 236 -0.88 17.39 -91.32
N TRP A 237 -1.01 18.69 -91.63
CA TRP A 237 -1.02 19.79 -90.68
C TRP A 237 -2.14 19.65 -89.64
N GLU A 238 -3.21 18.91 -89.94
CA GLU A 238 -4.32 18.63 -89.03
C GLU A 238 -3.93 17.59 -87.96
N MET A 239 -3.14 16.59 -88.36
CA MET A 239 -2.52 15.63 -87.44
C MET A 239 -1.45 16.34 -86.58
N GLN A 240 -0.58 17.14 -87.20
CA GLN A 240 0.43 17.94 -86.48
C GLN A 240 -0.18 18.96 -85.50
N ALA A 241 -1.30 19.60 -85.86
CA ALA A 241 -2.04 20.47 -84.95
C ALA A 241 -2.61 19.70 -83.74
N SER A 242 -3.04 18.46 -83.97
CA SER A 242 -3.57 17.58 -82.93
C SER A 242 -2.45 17.08 -82.00
N GLU A 243 -1.32 16.63 -82.55
CA GLU A 243 -0.13 16.22 -81.80
C GLU A 243 0.43 17.37 -80.94
N LEU A 244 0.58 18.57 -81.51
CA LEU A 244 1.05 19.76 -80.77
C LEU A 244 0.08 20.15 -79.66
N CYS A 245 -1.24 20.11 -79.93
CA CYS A 245 -2.26 20.38 -78.92
C CYS A 245 -2.20 19.34 -77.77
N SER A 246 -2.07 18.05 -78.08
CA SER A 246 -1.93 16.97 -77.10
C SER A 246 -0.62 17.06 -76.31
N SER A 247 0.48 17.42 -76.96
CA SER A 247 1.78 17.63 -76.30
C SER A 247 1.72 18.79 -75.30
N TRP A 248 1.14 19.92 -75.69
CA TRP A 248 0.89 21.02 -74.75
C TRP A 248 -0.09 20.65 -73.63
N GLN A 249 -1.09 19.80 -73.91
CA GLN A 249 -2.01 19.30 -72.89
C GLN A 249 -1.31 18.42 -71.86
N GLN A 250 -0.36 17.59 -72.30
CA GLN A 250 0.47 16.76 -71.44
C GLN A 250 1.42 17.60 -70.57
N ILE A 251 2.04 18.64 -71.15
CA ILE A 251 2.90 19.61 -70.43
C ILE A 251 2.09 20.37 -69.37
N LEU A 252 0.88 20.84 -69.70
CA LEU A 252 -0.04 21.46 -68.73
C LEU A 252 -0.59 20.51 -67.67
N GLY A 253 -0.57 19.20 -67.94
CA GLY A 253 -0.98 18.16 -66.99
C GLY A 253 0.12 17.72 -66.03
N ASP A 254 1.38 18.09 -66.27
CA ASP A 254 2.52 17.72 -65.41
C ASP A 254 2.52 18.55 -64.10
N PRO A 255 2.36 17.92 -62.92
CA PRO A 255 2.34 18.65 -61.64
C PRO A 255 3.68 19.28 -61.26
N SER A 256 4.78 18.91 -61.92
CA SER A 256 6.06 19.60 -61.79
C SER A 256 6.06 20.92 -62.56
N TRP A 257 5.39 20.98 -63.72
CA TRP A 257 5.38 22.12 -64.64
C TRP A 257 4.56 23.31 -64.12
N HIS A 258 5.19 24.13 -63.27
CA HIS A 258 4.54 25.20 -62.53
C HIS A 258 5.22 26.56 -62.76
N PRO A 259 4.96 27.24 -63.90
CA PRO A 259 5.61 28.50 -64.29
C PRO A 259 5.08 29.73 -63.51
N PHE A 260 5.06 29.65 -62.17
CA PHE A 260 4.54 30.68 -61.27
C PHE A 260 5.43 30.88 -60.02
N LYS A 261 5.74 32.14 -59.69
CA LYS A 261 6.06 32.64 -58.32
C LYS A 261 4.92 33.64 -57.99
N ASN A 262 4.97 34.41 -56.91
CA ASN A 262 3.86 35.28 -56.51
C ASN A 262 4.31 36.74 -56.27
N LYS A 263 3.44 37.69 -56.61
CA LYS A 263 3.52 39.12 -56.26
C LYS A 263 2.26 39.51 -55.50
N VAL A 264 2.40 40.35 -54.48
CA VAL A 264 1.25 41.01 -53.86
C VAL A 264 0.99 42.32 -54.59
N VAL A 265 -0.27 42.56 -54.94
CA VAL A 265 -0.78 43.86 -55.38
C VAL A 265 -2.03 44.14 -54.54
N ASP A 266 -2.12 45.33 -53.97
CA ASP A 266 -3.23 45.80 -53.13
C ASP A 266 -3.69 44.77 -52.06
N GLY A 267 -2.71 44.17 -51.37
CA GLY A 267 -2.93 43.26 -50.25
C GLY A 267 -3.32 41.82 -50.60
N LYS A 268 -3.50 41.46 -51.87
CA LYS A 268 -3.78 40.07 -52.30
C LYS A 268 -2.63 39.46 -53.11
N LEU A 269 -2.34 38.18 -52.91
CA LEU A 269 -1.35 37.45 -53.72
C LEU A 269 -1.91 37.16 -55.12
N GLN A 270 -1.18 37.59 -56.15
CA GLN A 270 -1.27 37.15 -57.54
C GLN A 270 0.00 36.37 -57.94
N ASN A 271 0.00 35.73 -59.11
CA ASN A 271 1.10 34.88 -59.58
C ASN A 271 1.96 35.56 -60.67
N SER A 272 3.27 35.76 -60.43
CA SER A 272 4.31 36.22 -61.38
C SER A 272 5.71 35.72 -60.95
N VAL A 273 6.60 35.32 -61.87
CA VAL A 273 7.70 34.33 -61.65
C VAL A 273 9.06 34.86 -61.08
N TYR A 274 9.91 33.93 -60.56
CA TYR A 274 11.41 33.92 -60.42
C TYR A 274 12.25 34.22 -59.13
N TRP A 275 13.20 33.29 -58.81
CA TRP A 275 14.49 33.32 -58.03
C TRP A 275 14.59 33.64 -56.48
N CYS A 276 15.75 33.34 -55.82
CA CYS A 276 15.87 33.01 -54.35
C CYS A 276 17.26 33.25 -53.62
N SER A 277 17.32 33.21 -52.26
CA SER A 277 18.50 33.08 -51.34
C SER A 277 18.13 32.62 -49.88
N VAL A 278 19.10 32.20 -49.01
CA VAL A 278 18.93 31.71 -47.59
C VAL A 278 20.32 31.66 -46.83
N PHE A 279 20.66 31.31 -45.54
CA PHE A 279 20.05 30.83 -44.25
C PHE A 279 21.07 30.99 -43.03
N GLY A 280 20.67 30.83 -41.74
CA GLY A 280 21.56 30.76 -40.54
C GLY A 280 20.90 30.48 -39.15
N ILE A 281 21.66 30.21 -38.06
CA ILE A 281 21.21 29.78 -36.68
C ILE A 281 22.23 30.18 -35.55
N ARG A 282 21.80 30.40 -34.28
CA ARG A 282 22.46 30.11 -32.94
C ARG A 282 22.29 31.19 -31.85
N ALA A 283 22.07 30.77 -30.59
CA ALA A 283 22.17 31.59 -29.36
C ALA A 283 22.62 30.78 -28.10
N VAL A 284 22.43 31.34 -26.88
CA VAL A 284 22.41 30.68 -25.52
C VAL A 284 23.70 30.59 -24.68
N GLU A 285 23.61 30.97 -23.39
CA GLU A 285 24.54 30.66 -22.25
C GLU A 285 23.81 30.74 -20.86
N ASP A 286 23.85 29.63 -20.07
CA ASP A 286 24.58 29.38 -18.78
C ASP A 286 24.11 29.68 -17.30
N TYR A 287 24.69 28.90 -16.33
CA TYR A 287 24.91 29.07 -14.84
C TYR A 287 23.73 29.21 -13.82
N THR A 288 23.65 28.63 -12.58
CA THR A 288 24.62 27.97 -11.63
C THR A 288 23.93 27.09 -10.53
N ALA A 289 24.65 26.14 -9.89
CA ALA A 289 24.22 25.30 -8.73
C ALA A 289 24.27 25.96 -7.30
N HIS A 290 23.90 25.21 -6.23
CA HIS A 290 24.33 25.38 -4.80
C HIS A 290 24.15 24.09 -3.94
N VAL A 291 24.88 23.96 -2.81
CA VAL A 291 25.21 22.73 -2.00
C VAL A 291 25.67 23.18 -0.57
N LEU A 292 25.61 22.50 0.61
CA LEU A 292 24.97 21.31 1.28
C LEU A 292 25.10 21.57 2.84
N GLY A 293 24.83 20.73 3.87
CA GLY A 293 24.37 19.33 4.10
C GLY A 293 24.73 18.84 5.54
N HIS A 294 24.34 17.61 5.96
CA HIS A 294 24.67 16.91 7.25
C HIS A 294 24.12 17.52 8.59
N ASP A 295 23.87 16.79 9.71
CA ASP A 295 23.52 15.37 10.00
C ASP A 295 23.04 15.20 11.49
N ALA A 296 22.33 14.09 11.84
CA ALA A 296 22.17 13.38 13.16
C ALA A 296 21.87 14.14 14.50
N LYS A 297 21.23 13.60 15.58
CA LYS A 297 20.42 12.39 15.92
C LYS A 297 19.77 12.53 17.35
N ALA A 298 18.57 11.97 17.61
CA ALA A 298 17.98 11.32 18.85
C ALA A 298 18.21 11.86 20.31
N CYS A 299 17.41 11.64 21.40
CA CYS A 299 16.02 11.17 21.72
C CYS A 299 15.71 11.29 23.27
N ARG A 300 14.45 11.57 23.73
CA ARG A 300 13.75 11.35 25.08
C ARG A 300 14.43 11.81 26.43
N LEU A 301 13.82 12.19 27.60
CA LEU A 301 12.47 12.31 28.25
C LEU A 301 11.96 11.10 29.14
N LEU A 302 11.31 11.19 30.36
CA LEU A 302 11.09 12.23 31.43
C LEU A 302 10.37 11.72 32.76
N LEU A 303 10.38 12.51 33.88
CA LEU A 303 9.41 12.70 35.05
C LEU A 303 9.17 11.73 36.31
N THR A 304 9.46 12.21 37.58
CA THR A 304 8.63 12.33 38.88
C THR A 304 8.49 11.35 40.16
N PHE A 305 8.91 11.82 41.41
CA PHE A 305 8.43 11.82 42.90
C PHE A 305 8.14 10.62 43.99
N TYR A 306 8.77 10.56 45.24
CA TYR A 306 8.33 10.06 46.68
C TYR A 306 9.18 9.20 47.79
N TYR A 307 8.68 8.72 49.02
CA TYR A 307 9.34 8.57 50.45
C TYR A 307 8.97 7.40 51.56
N ASP A 308 9.67 7.31 52.78
CA ASP A 308 9.39 6.82 54.26
C ASP A 308 9.40 5.31 54.86
N ALA A 309 9.46 4.82 56.18
CA ALA A 309 9.88 5.13 57.65
C ALA A 309 9.76 3.95 58.80
N GLU A 310 10.09 4.13 60.16
CA GLU A 310 9.72 3.40 61.52
C GLU A 310 10.69 2.59 62.57
N THR A 311 10.24 2.04 63.77
CA THR A 311 10.94 1.68 65.14
C THR A 311 10.49 0.31 65.90
N ILE A 312 10.58 -0.22 67.21
CA ILE A 312 11.06 -0.11 68.69
C ILE A 312 11.02 -1.54 69.50
N VAL A 313 11.15 -2.02 70.82
CA VAL A 313 11.38 -1.73 72.35
C VAL A 313 11.73 -3.03 73.28
N THR A 314 11.97 -3.03 74.65
CA THR A 314 12.42 -4.21 75.59
C THR A 314 12.03 -4.25 77.18
N SER A 315 12.43 -5.27 78.06
CA SER A 315 12.09 -5.47 79.56
C SER A 315 12.95 -6.48 80.52
N THR A 316 12.60 -6.74 81.85
CA THR A 316 13.28 -7.60 82.98
C THR A 316 12.31 -8.26 84.07
N ARG A 317 12.51 -8.92 85.30
CA ARG A 317 13.49 -9.41 86.39
C ARG A 317 12.76 -10.48 87.37
N LEU A 318 13.07 -11.17 88.54
CA LEU A 318 14.08 -11.54 89.67
C LEU A 318 13.76 -13.03 90.23
N SER A 319 13.88 -13.71 91.44
CA SER A 319 14.33 -13.76 92.93
C SER A 319 14.15 -15.26 93.49
N ILE A 320 14.27 -15.84 94.74
CA ILE A 320 14.96 -15.89 96.12
C ILE A 320 14.42 -17.18 96.93
N GLU A 321 14.68 -17.82 98.13
CA GLU A 321 15.52 -18.00 99.40
C GLU A 321 15.13 -19.42 100.07
N SER A 322 15.29 -20.03 101.32
CA SER A 322 16.06 -20.22 102.64
C SER A 322 15.48 -21.50 103.40
N GLN A 323 15.80 -22.20 104.54
CA GLN A 323 16.74 -22.35 105.75
C GLN A 323 16.85 -23.91 106.17
N ASP A 324 17.05 -24.61 107.35
CA ASP A 324 17.19 -24.47 108.85
C ASP A 324 17.99 -25.64 109.63
N THR A 325 17.54 -26.25 110.78
CA THR A 325 18.38 -26.94 111.88
C THR A 325 17.96 -28.35 112.49
N THR A 326 18.39 -28.81 113.73
CA THR A 326 18.15 -30.19 114.35
C THR A 326 18.44 -30.40 115.91
N CYS A 327 18.37 -31.65 116.50
CA CYS A 327 18.17 -31.93 117.97
C CYS A 327 19.12 -32.87 118.86
N SER A 328 18.87 -34.21 119.05
CA SER A 328 18.78 -34.94 120.38
C SER A 328 20.02 -35.65 121.08
N LEU A 329 19.82 -36.69 121.98
CA LEU A 329 20.37 -36.68 123.37
C LEU A 329 21.01 -37.91 124.16
N ASP A 330 20.75 -39.24 124.09
CA ASP A 330 20.45 -40.08 122.95
C ASP A 330 21.42 -39.70 121.83
N GLN A 331 22.65 -39.37 122.26
CA GLN A 331 23.64 -38.63 121.51
C GLN A 331 24.47 -39.57 120.64
N LEU A 332 24.69 -40.81 121.05
CA LEU A 332 25.32 -41.82 120.20
C LEU A 332 24.29 -42.53 119.33
N ILE A 333 23.13 -42.91 119.91
CA ILE A 333 22.05 -43.56 119.15
C ILE A 333 21.45 -42.57 118.16
N ALA A 334 21.10 -41.35 118.55
CA ALA A 334 20.69 -40.31 117.60
C ALA A 334 21.85 -39.57 116.92
N SER A 335 23.14 -39.81 117.22
CA SER A 335 24.21 -39.50 116.25
C SER A 335 24.18 -40.51 115.12
N LEU A 336 24.01 -41.81 115.38
CA LEU A 336 23.91 -42.82 114.34
C LEU A 336 22.57 -42.77 113.58
N CYS A 337 21.45 -42.52 114.27
CA CYS A 337 20.16 -42.26 113.61
C CYS A 337 20.21 -40.95 112.85
N LYS A 338 20.80 -39.86 113.38
CA LYS A 338 21.02 -38.64 112.60
C LYS A 338 21.98 -38.85 111.43
N GLU A 339 23.03 -39.66 111.55
CA GLU A 339 23.92 -39.98 110.43
C GLU A 339 23.24 -40.87 109.37
N ILE A 340 22.20 -41.62 109.76
CA ILE A 340 21.30 -42.35 108.84
C ILE A 340 20.29 -41.37 108.22
N GLU A 341 19.61 -40.54 109.01
CA GLU A 341 18.67 -39.51 108.57
C GLU A 341 19.33 -38.48 107.63
N ASP A 342 20.55 -38.03 107.93
CA ASP A 342 21.37 -37.14 107.08
C ASP A 342 21.79 -37.84 105.76
N LYS A 343 21.96 -39.17 105.78
CA LYS A 343 22.24 -39.97 104.57
C LYS A 343 20.99 -40.23 103.76
N ASP A 344 19.87 -40.55 104.39
CA ASP A 344 18.58 -40.79 103.76
C ASP A 344 18.00 -39.47 103.21
N ALA A 345 18.17 -38.36 103.91
CA ALA A 345 17.90 -37.01 103.39
C ALA A 345 18.78 -36.68 102.19
N ARG A 346 20.08 -37.03 102.20
CA ARG A 346 20.95 -36.90 101.01
C ARG A 346 20.53 -37.82 99.87
N ILE A 347 20.06 -39.03 100.15
CA ILE A 347 19.52 -39.96 99.13
C ILE A 347 18.27 -39.35 98.51
N MET A 348 17.30 -38.91 99.32
CA MET A 348 16.09 -38.21 98.84
C MET A 348 16.43 -36.93 98.06
N GLU A 349 17.40 -36.14 98.49
CA GLU A 349 17.84 -34.94 97.76
C GLU A 349 18.48 -35.29 96.41
N VAL A 350 19.27 -36.36 96.35
CA VAL A 350 19.89 -36.87 95.11
C VAL A 350 18.84 -37.50 94.19
N GLU A 351 17.87 -38.24 94.71
CA GLU A 351 16.75 -38.81 93.95
C GLU A 351 15.82 -37.72 93.41
N GLN A 352 15.52 -36.69 94.20
CA GLN A 352 14.77 -35.52 93.75
C GLN A 352 15.49 -34.79 92.62
N LYS A 353 16.79 -34.51 92.77
CA LYS A 353 17.63 -33.89 91.72
C LYS A 353 17.73 -34.78 90.47
N TYR A 354 17.84 -36.09 90.63
CA TYR A 354 17.84 -37.05 89.52
C TYR A 354 16.51 -37.03 88.76
N ASN A 355 15.38 -37.08 89.47
CA ASN A 355 14.04 -37.04 88.88
C ASN A 355 13.78 -35.70 88.16
N GLN A 356 14.11 -34.57 88.78
CA GLN A 356 14.05 -33.23 88.15
C GLN A 356 14.92 -33.14 86.89
N THR A 357 16.12 -33.74 86.92
CA THR A 357 17.03 -33.79 85.76
C THR A 357 16.44 -34.65 84.63
N CYS A 358 15.87 -35.81 84.95
CA CYS A 358 15.22 -36.69 83.98
C CYS A 358 13.96 -36.06 83.37
N GLU A 359 13.13 -35.37 84.17
CA GLU A 359 11.95 -34.66 83.68
C GLU A 359 12.32 -33.49 82.75
N SER A 360 13.38 -32.75 83.11
CA SER A 360 13.92 -31.66 82.28
C SER A 360 14.50 -32.18 80.94
N LEU A 361 15.23 -33.30 80.98
CA LEU A 361 15.71 -33.99 79.79
C LEU A 361 14.55 -34.50 78.92
N SER A 362 13.50 -35.06 79.52
CA SER A 362 12.33 -35.56 78.80
C SER A 362 11.60 -34.42 78.05
N LYS A 363 11.40 -33.27 78.71
CA LYS A 363 10.83 -32.06 78.10
C LYS A 363 11.70 -31.53 76.95
N PHE A 364 13.03 -31.53 77.11
CA PHE A 364 13.96 -31.12 76.06
C PHE A 364 13.94 -32.08 74.86
N VAL A 365 13.92 -33.40 75.09
CA VAL A 365 13.81 -34.41 74.03
C VAL A 365 12.49 -34.29 73.27
N ALA A 366 11.36 -34.10 73.97
CA ALA A 366 10.06 -33.86 73.33
C ALA A 366 10.07 -32.61 72.42
N SER A 367 10.68 -31.51 72.89
CA SER A 367 10.85 -30.29 72.08
C SER A 367 11.71 -30.52 70.83
N LEU A 368 12.78 -31.31 70.92
CA LEU A 368 13.62 -31.66 69.77
C LEU A 368 12.89 -32.57 68.77
N VAL A 369 12.08 -33.52 69.24
CA VAL A 369 11.26 -34.38 68.37
C VAL A 369 10.26 -33.52 67.60
N GLN A 370 9.56 -32.59 68.27
CA GLN A 370 8.57 -31.73 67.61
C GLN A 370 9.20 -30.84 66.51
N GLU A 371 10.36 -30.24 66.77
CA GLU A 371 11.10 -29.46 65.76
C GLU A 371 11.53 -30.35 64.58
N ILE A 372 11.98 -31.59 64.82
CA ILE A 372 12.35 -32.52 63.74
C ILE A 372 11.12 -32.88 62.89
N GLU A 373 9.96 -33.11 63.49
CA GLU A 373 8.71 -33.38 62.76
C GLU A 373 8.26 -32.17 61.91
N ASP A 374 8.34 -30.96 62.45
CA ASP A 374 8.01 -29.72 61.70
C ASP A 374 9.01 -29.44 60.57
N GLN A 375 10.30 -29.74 60.75
CA GLN A 375 11.31 -29.67 59.68
C GLN A 375 11.04 -30.71 58.58
N ILE A 376 10.69 -31.95 58.94
CA ILE A 376 10.29 -32.99 57.98
C ILE A 376 9.04 -32.57 57.19
N LYS A 377 8.06 -31.94 57.86
CA LYS A 377 6.86 -31.40 57.22
C LYS A 377 7.21 -30.31 56.19
N ARG A 378 7.95 -29.26 56.60
CA ARG A 378 8.41 -28.19 55.68
C ARG A 378 9.20 -28.73 54.50
N MET A 379 10.10 -29.70 54.73
CA MET A 379 10.88 -30.35 53.67
C MET A 379 9.97 -31.04 52.63
N ASN A 380 8.89 -31.70 53.06
CA ASN A 380 7.95 -32.34 52.14
C ASN A 380 7.08 -31.34 51.37
N GLU A 381 6.65 -30.24 52.02
CA GLU A 381 5.92 -29.14 51.38
C GLU A 381 6.75 -28.48 50.27
N LEU A 382 7.99 -28.09 50.57
CA LEU A 382 8.95 -27.55 49.59
C LEU A 382 9.25 -28.53 48.44
N LYS A 383 9.35 -29.83 48.74
CA LYS A 383 9.56 -30.89 47.75
C LYS A 383 8.35 -31.07 46.82
N GLN A 384 7.13 -30.81 47.29
CA GLN A 384 5.93 -30.81 46.47
C GLN A 384 5.82 -29.51 45.65
N GLU A 385 6.19 -28.37 46.21
CA GLU A 385 6.20 -27.08 45.51
C GLU A 385 7.22 -27.07 44.36
N ASN A 386 8.44 -27.57 44.60
CA ASN A 386 9.46 -27.70 43.55
C ASN A 386 9.02 -28.63 42.41
N LYS A 387 8.28 -29.71 42.70
CA LYS A 387 7.66 -30.54 41.65
C LYS A 387 6.62 -29.77 40.81
N LYS A 388 5.81 -28.91 41.43
CA LYS A 388 4.86 -28.04 40.71
C LYS A 388 5.60 -27.02 39.83
N LYS A 389 6.65 -26.38 40.36
CA LYS A 389 7.50 -25.42 39.64
C LYS A 389 8.23 -26.06 38.45
N ASP A 390 8.80 -27.26 38.63
CA ASP A 390 9.43 -28.05 37.55
C ASP A 390 8.42 -28.44 36.45
N ALA A 391 7.23 -28.93 36.82
CA ALA A 391 6.18 -29.25 35.86
C ALA A 391 5.68 -28.01 35.08
N ALA A 392 5.53 -26.87 35.75
CA ALA A 392 5.18 -25.61 35.11
C ALA A 392 6.28 -25.14 34.14
N CYS A 393 7.55 -25.12 34.57
CA CYS A 393 8.70 -24.78 33.73
C CYS A 393 8.78 -25.67 32.46
N LYS A 394 8.59 -26.98 32.61
CA LYS A 394 8.50 -27.95 31.51
C LYS A 394 7.28 -27.74 30.61
N SER A 395 6.25 -27.03 31.05
CA SER A 395 5.11 -26.63 30.20
C SER A 395 5.41 -25.34 29.43
N THR A 396 5.92 -24.31 30.11
CA THR A 396 6.35 -23.06 29.49
C THR A 396 7.43 -23.29 28.44
N SER A 397 8.44 -24.12 28.73
CA SER A 397 9.50 -24.47 27.79
C SER A 397 8.98 -25.15 26.52
N ARG A 398 7.99 -26.06 26.62
CA ARG A 398 7.35 -26.68 25.45
C ARG A 398 6.55 -25.67 24.61
N ALA A 399 5.83 -24.75 25.26
CA ALA A 399 5.12 -23.67 24.56
C ALA A 399 6.10 -22.73 23.84
N LEU A 400 7.23 -22.39 24.48
CA LEU A 400 8.25 -21.50 23.93
C LEU A 400 8.96 -22.13 22.72
N VAL A 401 9.27 -23.43 22.76
CA VAL A 401 9.78 -24.18 21.59
C VAL A 401 8.73 -24.24 20.47
N SER A 402 7.45 -24.43 20.78
CA SER A 402 6.38 -24.39 19.77
C SER A 402 6.28 -23.03 19.09
N PHE A 403 6.43 -21.95 19.86
CA PHE A 403 6.41 -20.57 19.34
C PHE A 403 7.66 -20.24 18.51
N MET A 404 8.84 -20.71 18.92
CA MET A 404 10.06 -20.59 18.11
C MET A 404 9.88 -21.26 16.74
N ASN A 405 9.38 -22.50 16.69
CA ASN A 405 9.13 -23.19 15.43
C ASN A 405 8.13 -22.45 14.52
N GLU A 406 7.14 -21.76 15.11
CA GLU A 406 6.19 -20.92 14.36
C GLU A 406 6.85 -19.65 13.83
N VAL A 407 7.69 -18.98 14.63
CA VAL A 407 8.49 -17.82 14.20
C VAL A 407 9.46 -18.20 13.08
N ASP A 408 10.20 -19.30 13.21
CA ASP A 408 11.11 -19.80 12.17
C ASP A 408 10.35 -20.09 10.86
N SER A 409 9.15 -20.69 10.95
CA SER A 409 8.28 -20.92 9.79
C SER A 409 7.71 -19.62 9.19
N LYS A 410 7.59 -18.54 9.96
CA LYS A 410 7.12 -17.24 9.49
C LYS A 410 8.25 -16.44 8.84
N ASP A 411 9.45 -16.47 9.41
CA ASP A 411 10.63 -15.86 8.81
C ASP A 411 10.99 -16.51 7.46
N GLN A 412 10.81 -17.83 7.33
CA GLN A 412 10.94 -18.49 6.02
C GLN A 412 9.92 -17.94 5.00
N GLN A 413 8.63 -17.90 5.35
CA GLN A 413 7.56 -17.34 4.49
C GLN A 413 7.85 -15.88 4.08
N ILE A 414 8.37 -15.08 5.01
CA ILE A 414 8.77 -13.68 4.77
C ILE A 414 9.97 -13.60 3.81
N ASN A 415 10.93 -14.53 3.89
CA ASN A 415 12.10 -14.55 3.00
C ASN A 415 11.76 -15.05 1.60
N ASP A 416 10.86 -16.04 1.48
CA ASP A 416 10.33 -16.49 0.18
C ASP A 416 9.59 -15.35 -0.53
N LEU A 417 8.73 -14.61 0.19
CA LEU A 417 8.05 -13.42 -0.34
C LEU A 417 9.02 -12.31 -0.76
N LYS A 418 10.09 -12.05 0.02
CA LYS A 418 11.14 -11.08 -0.38
C LYS A 418 11.83 -11.48 -1.68
N HIS A 419 12.07 -12.78 -1.92
CA HIS A 419 12.64 -13.27 -3.17
C HIS A 419 11.70 -12.97 -4.34
N THR A 420 10.43 -13.37 -4.23
CA THR A 420 9.40 -13.13 -5.26
C THR A 420 9.26 -11.64 -5.58
N CYS A 421 9.21 -10.76 -4.58
CA CYS A 421 9.17 -9.32 -4.80
C CYS A 421 10.44 -8.80 -5.50
N SER A 422 11.63 -9.33 -5.16
CA SER A 422 12.89 -8.95 -5.82
C SER A 422 12.95 -9.37 -7.29
N GLU A 423 12.35 -10.51 -7.65
CA GLU A 423 12.21 -10.95 -9.04
C GLU A 423 11.24 -10.02 -9.80
N MET A 424 10.07 -9.74 -9.24
CA MET A 424 9.10 -8.78 -9.81
C MET A 424 9.73 -7.40 -10.04
N TYR A 425 10.49 -6.86 -9.08
CA TYR A 425 11.20 -5.59 -9.26
C TYR A 425 12.31 -5.66 -10.34
N SER A 426 12.91 -6.83 -10.57
CA SER A 426 13.85 -6.99 -11.67
C SER A 426 13.16 -7.03 -13.04
N ASP A 427 11.96 -7.59 -13.14
CA ASP A 427 11.21 -7.68 -14.41
C ASP A 427 10.53 -6.36 -14.76
N ILE A 428 9.96 -5.65 -13.77
CA ILE A 428 9.47 -4.28 -13.95
C ILE A 428 10.58 -3.36 -14.48
N ARG A 429 11.83 -3.52 -13.99
CA ARG A 429 12.98 -2.76 -14.50
C ARG A 429 13.26 -3.04 -15.98
N LYS A 430 13.28 -4.31 -16.40
CA LYS A 430 13.50 -4.69 -17.82
C LYS A 430 12.43 -4.06 -18.71
N LEU A 431 11.16 -4.12 -18.31
CA LEU A 431 10.04 -3.56 -19.06
C LEU A 431 10.13 -2.02 -19.18
N VAL A 432 10.63 -1.32 -18.16
CA VAL A 432 10.91 0.13 -18.23
C VAL A 432 12.10 0.42 -19.15
N GLU A 433 13.18 -0.37 -19.10
CA GLU A 433 14.33 -0.23 -19.99
C GLU A 433 13.96 -0.47 -21.47
N GLU A 434 13.09 -1.44 -21.75
CA GLU A 434 12.50 -1.72 -23.06
C GLU A 434 11.57 -0.59 -23.55
N ARG A 435 10.65 -0.11 -22.68
CA ARG A 435 9.80 1.06 -22.96
C ARG A 435 10.63 2.27 -23.36
N ASP A 436 11.67 2.57 -22.61
CA ASP A 436 12.53 3.73 -22.86
C ASP A 436 13.34 3.58 -24.14
N LEU A 437 13.70 2.35 -24.54
CA LEU A 437 14.30 2.06 -25.83
C LEU A 437 13.31 2.29 -26.98
N LEU A 438 12.08 1.80 -26.85
CA LEU A 438 11.01 2.02 -27.84
C LEU A 438 10.68 3.50 -28.00
N HIS A 439 10.59 4.25 -26.90
CA HIS A 439 10.32 5.70 -26.95
C HIS A 439 11.45 6.47 -27.66
N ARG A 440 12.73 6.15 -27.39
CA ARG A 440 13.88 6.70 -28.14
C ARG A 440 13.82 6.36 -29.62
N LEU A 441 13.46 5.12 -29.98
CA LEU A 441 13.31 4.70 -31.38
C LEU A 441 12.16 5.42 -32.08
N ASN A 442 11.03 5.66 -31.40
CA ASN A 442 9.91 6.42 -31.95
C ASN A 442 10.30 7.88 -32.22
N ILE A 443 10.94 8.56 -31.24
CA ILE A 443 11.48 9.92 -31.43
C ILE A 443 12.48 9.97 -32.61
N GLN A 444 13.32 8.94 -32.77
CA GLN A 444 14.22 8.86 -33.92
C GLN A 444 13.45 8.70 -35.23
N GLY A 445 12.41 7.85 -35.26
CA GLY A 445 11.52 7.65 -36.40
C GLY A 445 10.79 8.94 -36.81
N GLU A 446 10.23 9.67 -35.85
CA GLU A 446 9.60 10.98 -36.06
C GLU A 446 10.60 12.02 -36.60
N ASN A 447 11.81 12.06 -36.05
CA ASN A 447 12.86 12.95 -36.57
C ASN A 447 13.29 12.58 -37.99
N GLN A 448 13.35 11.28 -38.32
CA GLN A 448 13.57 10.82 -39.69
C GLN A 448 12.39 11.19 -40.60
N LEU A 449 11.13 11.04 -40.18
CA LEU A 449 9.94 11.44 -40.93
C LEU A 449 9.87 12.97 -41.13
N GLN A 450 10.25 13.77 -40.13
CA GLN A 450 10.40 15.22 -40.27
C GLN A 450 11.54 15.56 -41.25
N SER A 451 12.66 14.84 -41.20
CA SER A 451 13.77 15.02 -42.14
C SER A 451 13.35 14.67 -43.57
N ILE A 452 12.67 13.53 -43.78
CA ILE A 452 12.07 13.12 -45.06
C ILE A 452 10.99 14.12 -45.51
N SER A 453 10.21 14.71 -44.61
CA SER A 453 9.25 15.78 -44.92
C SER A 453 9.95 17.07 -45.35
N ARG A 454 11.06 17.45 -44.69
CA ARG A 454 11.91 18.58 -45.09
C ARG A 454 12.60 18.31 -46.43
N ILE A 455 13.08 17.08 -46.67
CA ILE A 455 13.68 16.64 -47.94
C ILE A 455 12.63 16.60 -49.06
N ASN A 456 11.42 16.08 -48.82
CA ASN A 456 10.35 16.08 -49.82
C ASN A 456 9.84 17.51 -50.10
N LYS A 457 9.78 18.40 -49.11
CA LYS A 457 9.54 19.83 -49.33
C LYS A 457 10.67 20.47 -50.13
N ARG A 458 11.93 20.13 -49.83
CA ARG A 458 13.12 20.58 -50.57
C ARG A 458 13.11 20.06 -52.01
N LEU A 459 13.07 18.76 -52.25
CA LEU A 459 12.94 18.12 -53.57
C LEU A 459 11.72 18.62 -54.35
N LYS A 460 10.59 18.92 -53.71
CA LYS A 460 9.43 19.54 -54.38
C LYS A 460 9.67 21.02 -54.72
N SER A 461 10.47 21.73 -53.92
CA SER A 461 10.94 23.09 -54.24
C SER A 461 12.08 23.10 -55.26
N GLU A 462 12.94 22.07 -55.30
CA GLU A 462 14.02 21.87 -56.25
C GLU A 462 13.46 21.40 -57.58
N LEU A 463 12.52 20.47 -57.64
CA LEU A 463 11.72 20.20 -58.85
C LEU A 463 11.01 21.46 -59.35
N LYS A 464 10.46 22.29 -58.45
CA LYS A 464 9.87 23.60 -58.80
C LYS A 464 10.92 24.67 -59.14
N THR A 465 12.21 24.43 -58.88
CA THR A 465 13.34 25.31 -59.22
C THR A 465 14.01 24.86 -60.51
N ILE A 466 14.20 23.55 -60.73
CA ILE A 466 14.66 22.90 -61.95
C ILE A 466 13.62 23.03 -63.07
N THR A 467 12.31 22.89 -62.77
CA THR A 467 11.26 23.29 -63.72
C THR A 467 11.38 24.76 -64.06
N LYS A 468 11.70 25.60 -63.07
CA LYS A 468 11.92 27.03 -63.29
C LYS A 468 13.22 27.29 -64.05
N GLU A 469 14.27 26.49 -63.91
CA GLU A 469 15.51 26.61 -64.67
C GLU A 469 15.29 26.12 -66.12
N VAL A 470 14.59 25.00 -66.33
CA VAL A 470 14.14 24.55 -67.66
C VAL A 470 13.18 25.57 -68.33
N THR A 471 12.48 26.40 -67.55
CA THR A 471 11.69 27.55 -68.06
C THR A 471 12.36 28.93 -67.85
N GLY A 472 13.64 28.98 -67.45
CA GLY A 472 14.27 30.14 -66.79
C GLY A 472 15.80 30.25 -66.95
N GLU A 473 16.42 29.33 -67.69
CA GLU A 473 17.46 29.68 -68.67
C GLU A 473 16.89 30.63 -69.75
N LEU A 474 15.57 30.88 -69.74
CA LEU A 474 14.90 32.03 -70.35
C LEU A 474 14.85 33.31 -69.47
N VAL A 475 14.97 33.25 -68.12
CA VAL A 475 14.80 34.42 -67.19
C VAL A 475 15.54 34.27 -65.83
N GLN A 476 16.43 35.22 -65.50
CA GLN A 476 17.35 35.19 -64.34
C GLN A 476 16.90 36.05 -63.11
N GLY A 477 17.50 35.84 -61.92
CA GLY A 477 17.85 36.93 -60.98
C GLY A 477 17.39 36.91 -59.49
N VAL A 478 18.36 36.76 -58.57
CA VAL A 478 18.55 37.51 -57.28
C VAL A 478 17.55 37.38 -56.08
N GLY A 479 18.05 36.89 -54.92
CA GLY A 479 18.25 37.72 -53.70
C GLY A 479 17.39 37.57 -52.41
N GLY A 480 18.08 37.48 -51.25
CA GLY A 480 17.71 38.13 -49.95
C GLY A 480 16.95 37.33 -48.86
N PRO A 481 17.48 37.21 -47.60
CA PRO A 481 16.81 36.45 -46.51
C PRO A 481 16.69 37.13 -45.10
N GLN A 482 15.96 36.43 -44.21
CA GLN A 482 16.19 36.25 -42.74
C GLN A 482 15.83 37.30 -41.66
N SER A 483 15.46 36.74 -40.48
CA SER A 483 15.77 37.18 -39.10
C SER A 483 15.55 36.00 -38.14
N ASN A 484 16.24 35.97 -36.97
CA ASN A 484 16.32 34.80 -36.08
C ASN A 484 15.92 35.08 -34.60
N GLU A 485 15.44 34.00 -33.94
CA GLU A 485 15.77 33.47 -32.59
C GLU A 485 16.23 34.37 -31.43
N GLY A 486 15.72 34.07 -30.23
CA GLY A 486 16.33 34.34 -28.91
C GLY A 486 15.38 33.97 -27.74
N GLN A 487 15.83 33.60 -26.53
CA GLN A 487 17.18 33.23 -26.08
C GLN A 487 17.14 32.50 -24.68
N SER A 488 18.18 31.69 -24.43
CA SER A 488 18.72 31.16 -23.15
C SER A 488 17.92 30.25 -22.20
N HIS A 489 18.63 29.25 -21.68
CA HIS A 489 18.36 28.57 -20.41
C HIS A 489 18.67 29.48 -19.20
N SER A 490 18.19 29.12 -18.01
CA SER A 490 19.12 28.60 -16.98
C SER A 490 18.40 27.76 -15.91
N MET A 491 19.14 27.20 -14.95
CA MET A 491 18.76 26.07 -14.10
C MET A 491 19.14 26.30 -12.63
N GLN A 492 18.22 26.03 -11.69
CA GLN A 492 18.55 25.72 -10.29
C GLN A 492 17.67 24.61 -9.70
N VAL A 493 18.27 23.80 -8.82
CA VAL A 493 17.66 22.63 -8.17
C VAL A 493 17.82 22.75 -6.66
N THR A 494 16.72 22.60 -5.90
CA THR A 494 16.78 22.29 -4.46
C THR A 494 15.60 21.39 -4.02
N GLY A 495 15.90 20.41 -3.16
CA GLY A 495 14.92 19.66 -2.35
C GLY A 495 14.14 18.54 -3.06
N SER A 496 14.57 17.28 -2.88
CA SER A 496 13.99 16.03 -3.44
C SER A 496 12.58 15.62 -2.94
N SER A 497 11.71 16.59 -2.73
CA SER A 497 10.27 16.47 -2.43
C SER A 497 9.54 17.75 -2.80
N ASN A 498 10.27 18.87 -2.88
CA ASN A 498 9.83 20.10 -3.53
C ASN A 498 9.97 20.00 -5.06
N THR A 499 10.96 19.22 -5.55
CA THR A 499 11.05 18.76 -6.95
C THR A 499 9.75 18.13 -7.41
N ASP A 500 9.22 17.19 -6.63
CA ASP A 500 8.11 16.33 -7.03
C ASP A 500 6.81 17.16 -7.01
N ILE A 501 6.63 18.01 -6.00
CA ILE A 501 5.52 18.97 -5.91
C ILE A 501 5.59 20.03 -7.02
N ASN A 502 6.78 20.51 -7.37
CA ASN A 502 6.92 21.51 -8.44
C ASN A 502 6.84 20.89 -9.84
N ALA A 503 7.23 19.63 -10.01
CA ALA A 503 7.00 18.85 -11.22
C ALA A 503 5.50 18.65 -11.43
N LEU A 504 4.78 18.14 -10.42
CA LEU A 504 3.32 17.98 -10.46
C LEU A 504 2.60 19.31 -10.69
N LYS A 505 3.06 20.43 -10.12
CA LYS A 505 2.52 21.77 -10.41
C LYS A 505 2.75 22.19 -11.85
N LYS A 506 3.96 21.98 -12.38
CA LYS A 506 4.27 22.35 -13.77
C LYS A 506 3.51 21.46 -14.75
N GLU A 507 3.38 20.17 -14.46
CA GLU A 507 2.59 19.21 -15.22
C GLU A 507 1.10 19.57 -15.20
N LEU A 508 0.57 20.02 -14.05
CA LEU A 508 -0.80 20.56 -13.94
C LEU A 508 -0.99 21.88 -14.70
N GLU A 509 0.02 22.75 -14.73
CA GLU A 509 0.02 24.01 -15.49
C GLU A 509 0.07 23.75 -17.00
N ASP A 510 1.00 22.91 -17.46
CA ASP A 510 1.11 22.41 -18.84
C ASP A 510 -0.20 21.73 -19.29
N LYS A 511 -0.85 20.94 -18.41
CA LYS A 511 -2.16 20.31 -18.65
C LYS A 511 -3.33 21.30 -18.68
N THR A 512 -3.28 22.36 -17.89
CA THR A 512 -4.31 23.41 -17.90
C THR A 512 -4.32 24.16 -19.22
N ASP A 513 -3.13 24.47 -19.76
CA ASP A 513 -2.99 25.07 -21.10
C ASP A 513 -3.41 24.11 -22.22
N GLU A 514 -3.12 22.80 -22.09
CA GLU A 514 -3.59 21.78 -23.04
C GLU A 514 -5.13 21.70 -23.09
N VAL A 515 -5.80 21.69 -21.92
CA VAL A 515 -7.28 21.73 -21.83
C VAL A 515 -7.84 23.01 -22.45
N LEU A 516 -7.23 24.17 -22.19
CA LEU A 516 -7.66 25.46 -22.76
C LEU A 516 -7.48 25.47 -24.29
N TYR A 517 -6.39 24.90 -24.82
CA TYR A 517 -6.19 24.74 -26.26
C TYR A 517 -7.27 23.84 -26.89
N LEU A 518 -7.57 22.69 -26.28
CA LEU A 518 -8.59 21.75 -26.75
C LEU A 518 -10.01 22.35 -26.75
N GLN A 519 -10.37 23.13 -25.72
CA GLN A 519 -11.66 23.84 -25.68
C GLN A 519 -11.80 24.83 -26.84
N ASN A 520 -10.75 25.62 -27.11
CA ASN A 520 -10.74 26.56 -28.24
C ASN A 520 -10.81 25.84 -29.59
N LEU A 521 -10.09 24.72 -29.77
CA LEU A 521 -10.14 23.91 -30.98
C LEU A 521 -11.54 23.33 -31.22
N ASN A 522 -12.20 22.79 -30.19
CA ASN A 522 -13.56 22.27 -30.28
C ASN A 522 -14.55 23.37 -30.71
N GLN A 523 -14.46 24.56 -30.10
CA GLN A 523 -15.30 25.70 -30.48
C GLN A 523 -15.09 26.15 -31.94
N ILE A 524 -13.87 26.07 -32.46
CA ILE A 524 -13.57 26.34 -33.89
C ILE A 524 -14.15 25.25 -34.80
N LEU A 525 -14.05 23.98 -34.42
CA LEU A 525 -14.60 22.86 -35.19
C LEU A 525 -16.13 22.92 -35.30
N ILE A 526 -16.83 23.24 -34.21
CA ILE A 526 -18.29 23.46 -34.22
C ILE A 526 -18.70 24.60 -35.17
N LEU A 527 -17.91 25.68 -35.23
CA LEU A 527 -18.15 26.77 -36.17
C LEU A 527 -17.92 26.33 -37.63
N LYS A 528 -16.85 25.58 -37.90
CA LYS A 528 -16.52 25.08 -39.25
C LYS A 528 -17.50 24.03 -39.77
N GLU A 529 -18.03 23.15 -38.91
CA GLU A 529 -19.09 22.20 -39.29
C GLU A 529 -20.38 22.94 -39.70
N ARG A 530 -20.76 23.98 -38.94
CA ARG A 530 -21.94 24.82 -39.26
C ARG A 530 -21.74 25.61 -40.55
N GLU A 531 -20.58 26.20 -40.75
CA GLU A 531 -20.20 26.91 -41.98
C GLU A 531 -20.27 25.98 -43.20
N SER A 532 -19.67 24.79 -43.11
CA SER A 532 -19.70 23.79 -44.20
C SER A 532 -21.11 23.25 -44.49
N ASN A 533 -21.96 23.11 -43.47
CA ASN A 533 -23.35 22.69 -43.66
C ASN A 533 -24.21 23.80 -44.30
N ASN A 534 -23.94 25.06 -43.98
CA ASN A 534 -24.57 26.20 -44.65
C ASN A 534 -24.13 26.31 -46.11
N GLU A 535 -22.82 26.23 -46.40
CA GLU A 535 -22.29 26.21 -47.79
C GLU A 535 -22.93 25.09 -48.62
N LEU A 536 -23.11 23.89 -48.04
CA LEU A 536 -23.75 22.76 -48.70
C LEU A 536 -25.24 23.02 -49.00
N LEU A 537 -25.97 23.61 -48.05
CA LEU A 537 -27.39 23.96 -48.21
C LEU A 537 -27.59 25.06 -49.26
N GLU A 538 -26.77 26.11 -49.23
CA GLU A 538 -26.76 27.19 -50.24
C GLU A 538 -26.46 26.62 -51.63
N ALA A 539 -25.45 25.75 -51.76
CA ALA A 539 -25.11 25.09 -53.02
C ALA A 539 -26.24 24.19 -53.56
N GLN A 540 -27.01 23.53 -52.69
CA GLN A 540 -28.20 22.76 -53.10
C GLN A 540 -29.34 23.68 -53.56
N GLN A 541 -29.59 24.79 -52.89
CA GLN A 541 -30.63 25.75 -53.27
C GLN A 541 -30.32 26.44 -54.60
N GLU A 542 -29.08 26.91 -54.79
CA GLU A 542 -28.63 27.51 -56.06
C GLU A 542 -28.63 26.50 -57.22
N LEU A 543 -28.28 25.23 -56.97
CA LEU A 543 -28.40 24.17 -57.97
C LEU A 543 -29.85 23.97 -58.42
N LEU A 544 -30.80 23.89 -57.49
CA LEU A 544 -32.22 23.70 -57.82
C LEU A 544 -32.82 24.94 -58.50
N SER A 545 -32.41 26.14 -58.09
CA SER A 545 -32.72 27.41 -58.77
C SER A 545 -32.23 27.41 -60.22
N GLY A 546 -30.95 27.05 -60.44
CA GLY A 546 -30.36 26.92 -61.77
C GLY A 546 -31.08 25.89 -62.64
N LEU A 547 -31.34 24.69 -62.12
CA LEU A 547 -32.08 23.64 -62.82
C LEU A 547 -33.51 24.06 -63.19
N HIS A 548 -34.20 24.83 -62.35
CA HIS A 548 -35.53 25.35 -62.67
C HIS A 548 -35.54 26.22 -63.95
N SER A 549 -34.47 27.00 -64.17
CA SER A 549 -34.34 27.83 -65.37
C SER A 549 -34.06 27.01 -66.64
N VAL A 550 -33.35 25.88 -66.51
CA VAL A 550 -32.90 25.04 -67.63
C VAL A 550 -33.95 23.99 -68.03
N LEU A 551 -34.67 23.41 -67.07
CA LEU A 551 -35.69 22.38 -67.29
C LEU A 551 -37.04 22.92 -67.80
N SER A 552 -37.07 24.17 -68.30
CA SER A 552 -38.29 24.84 -68.72
C SER A 552 -38.76 24.41 -70.11
N ASN A 553 -39.98 23.87 -70.19
CA ASN A 553 -40.77 23.65 -71.41
C ASN A 553 -40.22 22.74 -72.54
N ARG A 554 -39.04 22.11 -72.39
CA ARG A 554 -38.47 21.20 -73.43
C ARG A 554 -37.90 19.86 -72.94
N THR A 555 -37.83 19.62 -71.63
CA THR A 555 -37.32 18.37 -71.04
C THR A 555 -38.46 17.50 -70.48
N MET A 556 -38.24 16.18 -70.38
CA MET A 556 -39.15 15.28 -69.66
C MET A 556 -38.96 15.33 -68.13
N LEU A 557 -37.90 16.01 -67.69
CA LEU A 557 -37.58 16.27 -66.29
C LEU A 557 -38.04 17.69 -65.92
N GLY A 558 -38.48 17.86 -64.68
CA GLY A 558 -38.78 19.15 -64.05
C GLY A 558 -38.52 19.11 -62.55
N ILE A 559 -39.04 20.09 -61.81
CA ILE A 559 -38.96 20.13 -60.34
C ILE A 559 -40.36 19.94 -59.76
N LYS A 560 -40.51 18.98 -58.86
CA LYS A 560 -41.70 18.76 -58.04
C LYS A 560 -41.39 19.20 -56.61
N ARG A 561 -42.31 19.91 -55.95
CA ARG A 561 -42.21 20.23 -54.51
C ARG A 561 -42.87 19.10 -53.72
N MET A 562 -42.07 18.20 -53.16
CA MET A 562 -42.56 17.08 -52.37
C MET A 562 -43.25 17.61 -51.12
N GLY A 563 -44.54 17.29 -50.95
CA GLY A 563 -45.37 17.79 -49.87
C GLY A 563 -46.14 19.10 -50.15
N GLU A 564 -46.11 19.60 -51.39
CA GLU A 564 -46.99 20.69 -51.82
C GLU A 564 -48.42 20.16 -52.07
N LEU A 565 -49.43 20.94 -51.69
CA LEU A 565 -50.84 20.54 -51.82
C LEU A 565 -51.31 20.72 -53.27
N ASP A 566 -51.75 19.64 -53.94
CA ASP A 566 -52.45 19.79 -55.22
C ASP A 566 -53.79 20.47 -54.99
N THR A 567 -53.95 21.66 -55.57
CA THR A 567 -55.15 22.49 -55.44
C THR A 567 -56.23 22.11 -56.45
N LYS A 568 -55.94 21.30 -57.49
CA LYS A 568 -56.95 20.92 -58.50
C LYS A 568 -58.14 20.16 -57.91
N PRO A 569 -57.98 19.17 -57.00
CA PRO A 569 -59.11 18.52 -56.34
C PRO A 569 -59.99 19.47 -55.53
N PHE A 570 -59.41 20.51 -54.94
CA PHE A 570 -60.15 21.54 -54.22
C PHE A 570 -60.86 22.50 -55.18
N LEU A 571 -60.26 22.86 -56.32
CA LEU A 571 -60.90 23.64 -57.37
C LEU A 571 -62.12 22.90 -57.96
N GLU A 572 -61.99 21.60 -58.23
CA GLU A 572 -63.11 20.73 -58.64
C GLU A 572 -64.21 20.69 -57.55
N ALA A 573 -63.86 20.39 -56.30
CA ALA A 573 -64.82 20.34 -55.20
C ALA A 573 -65.48 21.70 -54.89
N CYS A 574 -64.81 22.82 -55.21
CA CYS A 574 -65.40 24.15 -55.13
C CYS A 574 -66.33 24.45 -56.32
N ALA A 575 -66.04 23.93 -57.51
CA ALA A 575 -66.86 24.11 -58.70
C ALA A 575 -68.27 23.51 -58.54
N ASP A 576 -68.38 22.37 -57.83
CA ASP A 576 -69.65 21.73 -57.49
C ASP A 576 -70.41 22.39 -56.31
N LYS A 577 -69.72 23.21 -55.50
CA LYS A 577 -70.26 23.80 -54.26
C LYS A 577 -70.65 25.28 -54.34
N PHE A 578 -69.95 26.08 -55.14
CA PHE A 578 -70.03 27.55 -55.08
C PHE A 578 -70.33 28.19 -56.45
N PRO A 579 -70.92 29.41 -56.49
CA PRO A 579 -71.01 30.21 -57.72
C PRO A 579 -69.63 30.51 -58.32
N LYS A 580 -69.56 30.70 -59.64
CA LYS A 580 -68.29 30.91 -60.37
C LYS A 580 -67.53 32.15 -59.90
N GLU A 581 -68.26 33.12 -59.40
CA GLU A 581 -67.80 34.39 -58.84
C GLU A 581 -67.01 34.17 -57.53
N ASP A 582 -67.42 33.20 -56.71
CA ASP A 582 -66.84 32.92 -55.39
C ASP A 582 -65.83 31.75 -55.39
N GLN A 583 -65.92 30.85 -56.38
CA GLN A 583 -65.12 29.62 -56.49
C GLN A 583 -63.62 29.82 -56.24
N GLY A 584 -63.02 30.84 -56.86
CA GLY A 584 -61.58 31.11 -56.73
C GLY A 584 -61.17 31.52 -55.31
N ILE A 585 -61.99 32.35 -54.64
CA ILE A 585 -61.72 32.82 -53.27
C ILE A 585 -61.93 31.66 -52.28
N LYS A 586 -63.05 30.94 -52.41
CA LYS A 586 -63.38 29.82 -51.51
C LYS A 586 -62.40 28.66 -51.64
N CYS A 587 -61.90 28.37 -52.84
CA CYS A 587 -60.83 27.39 -53.00
C CYS A 587 -59.52 27.85 -52.34
N ALA A 588 -59.12 29.11 -52.51
CA ALA A 588 -57.89 29.63 -51.92
C ALA A 588 -57.92 29.62 -50.38
N GLU A 589 -59.04 30.00 -49.77
CA GLU A 589 -59.28 29.89 -48.32
C GLU A 589 -59.07 28.45 -47.83
N VAL A 590 -59.70 27.47 -48.50
CA VAL A 590 -59.67 26.06 -48.07
C VAL A 590 -58.28 25.44 -48.29
N CYS A 591 -57.62 25.71 -49.41
CA CYS A 591 -56.24 25.29 -49.63
C CYS A 591 -55.30 25.86 -48.56
N SER A 592 -55.41 27.15 -48.23
CA SER A 592 -54.60 27.77 -47.17
C SER A 592 -54.82 27.10 -45.81
N ILE A 593 -56.07 26.79 -45.44
CA ILE A 593 -56.39 26.08 -44.20
C ILE A 593 -55.72 24.70 -44.17
N TRP A 594 -55.69 23.99 -45.31
CA TRP A 594 -55.08 22.66 -45.38
C TRP A 594 -53.56 22.67 -45.45
N GLU A 595 -52.96 23.64 -46.14
CA GLU A 595 -51.52 23.89 -46.06
C GLU A 595 -51.08 24.24 -44.63
N ASP A 596 -51.83 25.06 -43.91
CA ASP A 596 -51.48 25.44 -42.53
C ASP A 596 -51.71 24.30 -41.54
N ARG A 597 -52.71 23.44 -41.77
CA ARG A 597 -52.84 22.14 -41.07
C ARG A 597 -51.63 21.24 -41.35
N LEU A 598 -51.16 21.13 -42.61
CA LEU A 598 -49.99 20.33 -43.00
C LEU A 598 -48.66 20.82 -42.38
N LYS A 599 -48.53 22.12 -42.11
CA LYS A 599 -47.37 22.75 -41.45
C LYS A 599 -47.37 22.57 -39.93
N ASP A 600 -48.49 22.22 -39.30
CA ASP A 600 -48.59 22.07 -37.84
C ASP A 600 -47.87 20.80 -37.35
N ALA A 601 -46.67 20.97 -36.82
CA ALA A 601 -45.86 19.89 -36.25
C ALA A 601 -46.51 19.14 -35.07
N LYS A 602 -47.64 19.64 -34.52
CA LYS A 602 -48.44 18.91 -33.50
C LYS A 602 -49.46 17.97 -34.10
N TRP A 603 -49.76 18.08 -35.40
CA TRP A 603 -50.69 17.19 -36.10
C TRP A 603 -49.92 16.13 -36.88
N HIS A 604 -49.98 14.90 -36.39
CA HIS A 604 -49.23 13.77 -36.94
C HIS A 604 -50.13 12.53 -37.01
N PRO A 605 -51.08 12.47 -37.96
CA PRO A 605 -52.04 11.37 -38.09
C PRO A 605 -51.38 10.14 -38.75
N PHE A 606 -50.43 9.53 -38.05
CA PHE A 606 -49.70 8.34 -38.49
C PHE A 606 -49.72 7.25 -37.41
N LYS A 607 -50.06 6.04 -37.82
CA LYS A 607 -49.94 4.79 -37.05
C LYS A 607 -48.72 4.01 -37.53
N HIS A 608 -47.98 3.41 -36.60
CA HIS A 608 -46.79 2.62 -36.91
C HIS A 608 -47.17 1.13 -37.03
N ASN A 609 -47.01 0.55 -38.22
CA ASN A 609 -47.23 -0.87 -38.49
C ASN A 609 -45.93 -1.55 -38.91
N ILE A 610 -45.74 -2.81 -38.51
CA ILE A 610 -44.57 -3.60 -38.91
C ILE A 610 -44.86 -4.26 -40.26
N ILE A 611 -44.18 -3.81 -41.31
CA ILE A 611 -44.24 -4.39 -42.66
C ILE A 611 -42.86 -4.96 -43.00
N ASN A 612 -42.82 -6.25 -43.36
CA ASN A 612 -41.59 -6.99 -43.68
C ASN A 612 -40.48 -6.87 -42.60
N GLY A 613 -40.87 -6.75 -41.33
CA GLY A 613 -39.96 -6.64 -40.18
C GLY A 613 -39.57 -5.21 -39.80
N ASN A 614 -39.85 -4.20 -40.63
CA ASN A 614 -39.53 -2.81 -40.35
C ASN A 614 -40.79 -2.02 -39.94
N PRO A 615 -40.72 -1.10 -38.95
CA PRO A 615 -41.81 -0.20 -38.65
C PRO A 615 -41.95 0.85 -39.76
N GLN A 616 -43.14 0.94 -40.36
CA GLN A 616 -43.52 1.95 -41.33
C GLN A 616 -44.65 2.82 -40.79
N ALA A 617 -44.56 4.13 -41.01
CA ALA A 617 -45.60 5.09 -40.68
C ALA A 617 -46.67 5.10 -41.78
N ILE A 618 -47.90 4.73 -41.43
CA ILE A 618 -49.07 4.68 -42.32
C ILE A 618 -50.09 5.70 -41.81
N ILE A 619 -50.83 6.34 -42.71
CA ILE A 619 -51.87 7.30 -42.37
C ILE A 619 -52.89 6.69 -41.40
N ASP A 620 -53.28 7.47 -40.39
CA ASP A 620 -54.42 7.16 -39.55
C ASP A 620 -55.72 7.55 -40.26
N GLU A 621 -56.40 6.59 -40.89
CA GLU A 621 -57.70 6.83 -41.54
C GLU A 621 -58.82 7.22 -40.56
N SER A 622 -58.58 7.16 -39.24
CA SER A 622 -59.50 7.60 -38.18
C SER A 622 -59.07 8.91 -37.49
N ASP A 623 -58.17 9.70 -38.10
CA ASP A 623 -57.93 11.09 -37.67
C ASP A 623 -59.16 11.96 -37.97
N GLU A 624 -59.64 12.67 -36.95
CA GLU A 624 -60.85 13.50 -37.01
C GLU A 624 -60.82 14.57 -38.11
N LYS A 625 -59.64 15.17 -38.38
CA LYS A 625 -59.49 16.18 -39.44
C LYS A 625 -59.51 15.51 -40.82
N LEU A 626 -58.89 14.35 -40.98
CA LEU A 626 -58.92 13.59 -42.23
C LEU A 626 -60.33 13.05 -42.55
N GLU A 627 -61.10 12.62 -41.54
CA GLU A 627 -62.52 12.28 -41.71
C GLU A 627 -63.37 13.51 -42.07
N GLU A 628 -63.18 14.65 -41.39
CA GLU A 628 -63.80 15.94 -41.73
C GLU A 628 -63.55 16.32 -43.20
N LEU A 629 -62.28 16.30 -43.63
CA LEU A 629 -61.86 16.56 -45.01
C LEU A 629 -62.58 15.67 -46.02
N ARG A 630 -62.59 14.36 -45.76
CA ARG A 630 -63.17 13.36 -46.66
C ARG A 630 -64.68 13.51 -46.79
N LYS A 631 -65.35 13.85 -45.68
CA LYS A 631 -66.79 14.10 -45.60
C LYS A 631 -67.22 15.41 -46.26
N GLU A 632 -66.44 16.48 -46.08
CA GLU A 632 -66.78 17.79 -46.64
C GLU A 632 -66.33 17.97 -48.09
N TRP A 633 -65.08 17.65 -48.42
CA TRP A 633 -64.42 17.99 -49.70
C TRP A 633 -64.21 16.77 -50.60
N GLY A 634 -64.58 15.59 -50.11
CA GLY A 634 -64.66 14.37 -50.89
C GLY A 634 -63.31 13.66 -51.07
N GLU A 635 -63.40 12.48 -51.68
CA GLU A 635 -62.31 11.51 -51.80
C GLU A 635 -61.06 12.07 -52.53
N LYS A 636 -61.24 12.98 -53.49
CA LYS A 636 -60.11 13.58 -54.23
C LYS A 636 -59.31 14.55 -53.36
N ALA A 637 -59.99 15.41 -52.60
CA ALA A 637 -59.36 16.37 -51.69
C ALA A 637 -58.66 15.67 -50.51
N TYR A 638 -59.31 14.64 -49.95
CA TYR A 638 -58.70 13.72 -48.97
C TYR A 638 -57.39 13.12 -49.49
N LYS A 639 -57.40 12.55 -50.71
CA LYS A 639 -56.19 11.98 -51.33
C LYS A 639 -55.08 13.02 -51.55
N ALA A 640 -55.40 14.25 -51.95
CA ALA A 640 -54.40 15.31 -52.15
C ALA A 640 -53.66 15.66 -50.85
N VAL A 641 -54.39 15.85 -49.74
CA VAL A 641 -53.79 16.13 -48.41
C VAL A 641 -53.01 14.92 -47.90
N VAL A 642 -53.53 13.70 -48.09
CA VAL A 642 -52.83 12.46 -47.70
C VAL A 642 -51.50 12.31 -48.44
N THR A 643 -51.48 12.50 -49.77
CA THR A 643 -50.23 12.45 -50.56
C THR A 643 -49.24 13.51 -50.09
N ALA A 644 -49.68 14.77 -49.95
CA ALA A 644 -48.82 15.85 -49.45
C ALA A 644 -48.26 15.54 -48.05
N LEU A 645 -49.08 15.00 -47.14
CA LEU A 645 -48.65 14.65 -45.78
C LEU A 645 -47.66 13.48 -45.76
N MET A 646 -47.85 12.46 -46.59
CA MET A 646 -46.90 11.36 -46.74
C MET A 646 -45.56 11.85 -47.30
N GLU A 647 -45.58 12.69 -48.33
CA GLU A 647 -44.36 13.28 -48.90
C GLU A 647 -43.64 14.20 -47.90
N LEU A 648 -44.36 15.00 -47.10
CA LEU A 648 -43.75 15.75 -46.00
C LEU A 648 -43.12 14.82 -44.95
N ASN A 649 -43.70 13.64 -44.70
CA ASN A 649 -43.16 12.70 -43.72
C ASN A 649 -41.94 11.91 -44.22
N GLU A 650 -41.86 11.65 -45.51
CA GLU A 650 -40.72 10.98 -46.16
C GLU A 650 -39.55 11.94 -46.37
N TYR A 651 -39.81 13.15 -46.90
CA TYR A 651 -38.75 14.07 -47.34
C TYR A 651 -38.42 15.19 -46.34
N ASN A 652 -39.30 15.51 -45.38
CA ASN A 652 -39.06 16.57 -44.38
C ASN A 652 -39.83 16.37 -43.04
N PRO A 653 -39.69 15.22 -42.35
CA PRO A 653 -40.53 14.87 -41.19
C PRO A 653 -40.44 15.86 -40.02
N SER A 654 -39.30 16.55 -39.88
CA SER A 654 -39.06 17.53 -38.80
C SER A 654 -39.41 18.96 -39.19
N GLY A 655 -39.27 19.34 -40.47
CA GLY A 655 -39.47 20.72 -40.93
C GLY A 655 -40.87 21.03 -41.45
N ARG A 656 -41.62 20.02 -41.93
CA ARG A 656 -43.01 20.14 -42.43
C ARG A 656 -43.24 21.24 -43.49
N TYR A 657 -42.21 21.59 -44.26
CA TYR A 657 -42.32 22.46 -45.44
C TYR A 657 -42.00 21.68 -46.73
N PRO A 658 -42.62 22.01 -47.89
CA PRO A 658 -42.42 21.25 -49.11
C PRO A 658 -40.99 21.38 -49.67
N VAL A 659 -40.37 20.25 -50.02
CA VAL A 659 -38.97 20.19 -50.48
C VAL A 659 -38.90 20.00 -52.01
N PRO A 660 -38.23 20.88 -52.77
CA PRO A 660 -38.04 20.69 -54.21
C PRO A 660 -37.14 19.48 -54.51
N LYS A 661 -37.61 18.58 -55.38
CA LYS A 661 -36.87 17.44 -55.95
C LYS A 661 -36.95 17.45 -57.46
N VAL A 662 -35.92 16.91 -58.12
CA VAL A 662 -35.92 16.70 -59.58
C VAL A 662 -36.77 15.47 -59.89
N TRP A 663 -37.73 15.62 -60.82
CA TRP A 663 -38.81 14.66 -61.04
C TRP A 663 -39.00 14.36 -62.53
N ASN A 664 -39.19 13.09 -62.88
CA ASN A 664 -39.54 12.68 -64.24
C ASN A 664 -41.05 12.88 -64.42
N ILE A 665 -41.43 13.87 -65.22
CA ILE A 665 -42.83 14.28 -65.44
C ILE A 665 -43.60 13.19 -66.20
N ARG A 666 -42.92 12.37 -67.02
CA ARG A 666 -43.54 11.29 -67.80
C ARG A 666 -43.75 10.01 -66.98
N GLU A 667 -42.82 9.68 -66.09
CA GLU A 667 -42.80 8.42 -65.34
C GLU A 667 -43.25 8.56 -63.89
N GLU A 668 -43.66 9.77 -63.49
CA GLU A 668 -44.21 10.09 -62.16
C GLU A 668 -43.35 9.59 -60.98
N ARG A 669 -42.03 9.77 -61.09
CA ARG A 669 -41.04 9.33 -60.08
C ARG A 669 -39.88 10.31 -59.91
N GLU A 670 -39.16 10.17 -58.79
CA GLU A 670 -37.87 10.82 -58.59
C GLU A 670 -36.84 10.33 -59.63
N VAL A 671 -35.98 11.25 -60.06
CA VAL A 671 -34.93 11.00 -61.07
C VAL A 671 -33.72 10.36 -60.41
N SER A 672 -33.17 9.29 -60.99
CA SER A 672 -31.94 8.68 -60.46
C SER A 672 -30.71 9.53 -60.82
N LEU A 673 -29.64 9.48 -60.02
CA LEU A 673 -28.38 10.23 -60.26
C LEU A 673 -27.65 9.92 -61.60
N LYS A 674 -28.21 9.03 -62.42
CA LYS A 674 -27.71 8.62 -63.73
C LYS A 674 -28.49 9.28 -64.90
N GLU A 675 -29.65 9.85 -64.61
CA GLU A 675 -30.63 10.43 -65.54
C GLU A 675 -30.62 11.98 -65.51
#